data_AF-A0A518H971-F1
#
_entry.id   AF-A0A518H971-F1
#
_cell.length_a   1.000
_cell.length_b   1.000
_cell.length_c   1.000
_cell.angle_alpha   90.00
_cell.angle_beta   90.00
_cell.angle_gamma   90.00
#
_symmetry.space_group_name_H-M   'P 1'
#
loop_
_entity.id
_entity.type
_entity.pdbx_description
1 polymer ?
#
loop_
_entity_poly.entity_id
_entity_poly.type
_entity_poly.pdbx_seq_one_letter_code
_entity_poly.pdbx_strand_id
1 'polypeptide(L)'
;MDRFETFELHILKADAAGHVASTPPDEGGVDADPTGDDSLPTRAGDRDMVPGGGRRPPPSALWARAYAALARTSRGATARGTFAFPFSDDEANRLADRGPDLDDGLIADLGERLFRAAFNGEIGTLFALTNREATQANAGLRLQLTLEPPELAELPWEILRPPDYPFAPALLDRMPMIRRVDLPHGYPELEVSGPIEVLLVASQPSDHLRLDLAGERDHILRILDSLARDDKVRVTSLDRARKPDVVEALRAGRYHIAHFMMHGDFDEAGRGGVLALEDEGGHTEMLSAEELAIDLYSNPLSATRLVIFNACRTADDEAGRPGRGLAAAAVRLNLAAVVAMQYPISDPAAVEFTREFYTRLVQGRGIDEAISLARYAIRFGKQPDSQREWITPVLYLRSEDTRLFKGTTANYIDYTPDRPAIDRLKGQLYRDPPPSSPGSSGPTAEIVVAIRRQSAEADRFEVRLETPWDRGEATFELPAMYAAPMIVPDPSGVERDRRVPQPSDHLDAMGEELFSLLFPGELADSLRSSIARTRAEGRMTSLTLIADDPAIDRVPWEYLRDPKRRLFLSMLGGRWPFLRRIESPWQVPLRPVEPPLRILFVDCNPRDLRRLDLDREWEWLREALRGLPDALVRLDRLTDPTQDQLYRALSEGIHIFHFAGYDSAWASRGSVGEGLVLLDEDARHDFVYGDRLINLISGLQSLRLVVTNTCQTGSELAPSLVRSGLPAAIGMRFAVRDDVAVRFTLVFYKALMENGWDVAPALAEARKLINLEMDSKNPSYQGNWTYPTLVTSVPGADVLGRPGPGIDR
;
A
#
# COMPACT_ATOMS: atom_id res chain seq x y z
N MET A 1 10.80 30.79 17.39
CA MET A 1 11.45 30.34 18.64
C MET A 1 11.38 28.83 18.62
N ASP A 2 12.52 28.15 18.49
CA ASP A 2 12.55 26.92 17.68
C ASP A 2 12.95 25.66 18.44
N ARG A 3 13.08 25.73 19.77
CA ARG A 3 13.59 24.63 20.60
C ARG A 3 12.49 23.95 21.41
N PHE A 4 12.32 22.66 21.17
CA PHE A 4 11.58 21.73 22.02
C PHE A 4 12.55 20.71 22.63
N GLU A 5 12.31 20.30 23.87
CA GLU A 5 12.74 18.99 24.37
C GLU A 5 11.65 17.97 24.02
N THR A 6 11.96 16.68 23.99
CA THR A 6 11.00 15.61 23.64
C THR A 6 10.82 14.68 24.84
N PHE A 7 9.58 14.31 25.12
CA PHE A 7 9.22 13.17 25.96
C PHE A 7 8.41 12.19 25.13
N GLU A 8 8.96 11.01 24.92
CA GLU A 8 8.35 9.92 24.18
C GLU A 8 7.79 8.90 25.18
N LEU A 9 6.56 8.42 24.94
CA LEU A 9 5.91 7.36 25.70
C LEU A 9 5.43 6.29 24.72
N HIS A 10 6.03 5.10 24.80
CA HIS A 10 5.64 3.93 24.04
C HIS A 10 4.83 3.00 24.94
N ILE A 11 3.61 2.65 24.54
CA ILE A 11 2.70 1.76 25.27
C ILE A 11 2.49 0.45 24.48
N LEU A 12 2.64 -0.67 25.19
CA LEU A 12 2.62 -2.05 24.70
C LEU A 12 1.58 -2.88 25.48
N LYS A 13 1.15 -4.03 24.94
CA LYS A 13 0.38 -5.00 25.76
C LYS A 13 1.33 -5.67 26.76
N ALA A 14 0.92 -5.72 28.02
CA ALA A 14 1.59 -6.53 29.02
C ALA A 14 1.12 -7.99 28.92
N ASP A 15 2.00 -8.94 29.23
CA ASP A 15 1.61 -10.33 29.39
C ASP A 15 0.88 -10.59 30.74
N ALA A 16 0.45 -11.83 30.96
CA ALA A 16 -0.25 -12.23 32.19
C ALA A 16 0.62 -12.17 33.47
N ALA A 17 1.93 -12.00 33.34
CA ALA A 17 2.89 -11.83 34.43
C ALA A 17 3.39 -10.38 34.59
N GLY A 18 2.94 -9.45 33.74
CA GLY A 18 3.33 -8.04 33.75
C GLY A 18 4.63 -7.72 33.00
N HIS A 19 5.17 -8.66 32.22
CA HIS A 19 6.34 -8.42 31.37
C HIS A 19 5.91 -7.88 29.99
N VAL A 20 6.89 -7.38 29.25
CA VAL A 20 6.73 -7.00 27.84
C VAL A 20 6.74 -8.27 26.99
N ALA A 21 5.72 -8.45 26.14
CA ALA A 21 5.72 -9.52 25.15
C ALA A 21 6.93 -9.36 24.20
N SER A 22 7.76 -10.39 24.09
CA SER A 22 9.16 -10.26 23.73
C SER A 22 9.44 -10.03 22.24
N THR A 23 10.26 -9.01 21.93
CA THR A 23 11.36 -9.20 20.98
C THR A 23 12.32 -10.28 21.52
N PRO A 24 12.98 -11.07 20.67
CA PRO A 24 13.64 -12.31 21.08
C PRO A 24 14.74 -12.09 22.14
N PRO A 25 14.89 -13.01 23.11
CA PRO A 25 15.92 -12.92 24.14
C PRO A 25 17.30 -13.35 23.64
N ASP A 26 18.34 -12.83 24.27
CA ASP A 26 19.73 -13.30 24.13
C ASP A 26 19.89 -14.79 24.52
N GLU A 27 20.95 -15.41 24.01
CA GLU A 27 21.27 -16.83 24.20
C GLU A 27 21.46 -17.22 25.68
N GLY A 28 20.84 -18.31 26.14
CA GLY A 28 21.11 -18.82 27.50
C GLY A 28 20.34 -20.06 27.95
N GLY A 29 20.90 -21.24 27.71
CA GLY A 29 20.60 -22.46 28.49
C GLY A 29 19.38 -23.27 28.05
N VAL A 30 19.63 -24.36 27.30
CA VAL A 30 18.68 -25.46 27.12
C VAL A 30 18.82 -26.43 28.30
N ASP A 31 17.70 -26.84 28.88
CA ASP A 31 17.54 -28.17 29.49
C ASP A 31 16.07 -28.59 29.37
N ALA A 32 15.80 -29.89 29.19
CA ALA A 32 14.48 -30.40 28.85
C ALA A 32 14.20 -31.79 29.44
N ASP A 33 12.97 -32.00 29.93
CA ASP A 33 12.23 -33.27 29.81
C ASP A 33 10.72 -33.02 30.13
N PRO A 34 9.77 -33.94 29.83
CA PRO A 34 8.38 -33.57 29.55
C PRO A 34 7.37 -34.32 30.45
N THR A 35 6.25 -34.76 29.85
CA THR A 35 5.09 -35.49 30.41
C THR A 35 4.05 -34.62 31.14
N GLY A 36 2.78 -34.85 30.81
CA GLY A 36 1.65 -33.99 31.20
C GLY A 36 0.43 -34.16 30.29
N ASP A 37 0.03 -35.39 30.02
CA ASP A 37 -1.27 -35.71 29.39
C ASP A 37 -2.39 -35.46 30.40
N ASP A 38 -3.43 -34.69 30.03
CA ASP A 38 -4.79 -35.06 30.44
C ASP A 38 -5.92 -34.49 29.56
N SER A 39 -6.57 -35.42 28.87
CA SER A 39 -7.98 -35.52 28.47
C SER A 39 -8.95 -34.30 28.49
N LEU A 40 -9.64 -34.11 27.35
CA LEU A 40 -10.82 -33.25 27.19
C LEU A 40 -12.10 -33.88 27.78
N PRO A 41 -12.96 -33.13 28.51
CA PRO A 41 -14.33 -33.53 28.82
C PRO A 41 -15.34 -32.93 27.82
N THR A 42 -16.05 -33.79 27.08
CA THR A 42 -17.18 -33.37 26.23
C THR A 42 -18.47 -33.21 27.04
N ARG A 43 -19.34 -32.26 26.63
CA ARG A 43 -20.79 -32.37 26.86
C ARG A 43 -21.60 -31.54 25.87
N ALA A 44 -22.72 -32.09 25.42
CA ALA A 44 -23.67 -31.45 24.51
C ALA A 44 -24.97 -31.09 25.25
N GLY A 45 -25.72 -30.14 24.68
CA GLY A 45 -27.03 -29.72 25.17
C GLY A 45 -27.65 -28.66 24.26
N ASP A 46 -28.64 -29.11 23.48
CA ASP A 46 -29.72 -28.42 22.76
C ASP A 46 -29.56 -26.96 22.26
N ARG A 47 -29.94 -26.74 21.00
CA ARG A 47 -30.25 -25.42 20.42
C ARG A 47 -31.50 -25.49 19.55
N ASP A 48 -32.54 -24.74 19.93
CA ASP A 48 -33.64 -24.41 19.04
C ASP A 48 -33.16 -23.51 17.88
N MET A 49 -33.78 -23.65 16.70
CA MET A 49 -33.46 -22.84 15.52
C MET A 49 -34.28 -21.55 15.49
N VAL A 50 -33.59 -20.40 15.52
CA VAL A 50 -34.11 -19.11 15.07
C VAL A 50 -33.02 -18.46 14.20
N PRO A 51 -33.33 -17.93 13.00
CA PRO A 51 -32.33 -17.36 12.09
C PRO A 51 -31.83 -15.98 12.57
N GLY A 52 -30.92 -15.97 13.53
CA GLY A 52 -30.23 -14.76 13.98
C GLY A 52 -29.14 -14.32 13.01
N GLY A 53 -29.10 -13.04 12.68
CA GLY A 53 -27.96 -12.42 11.99
C GLY A 53 -26.66 -12.55 12.80
N GLY A 54 -25.51 -12.49 12.12
CA GLY A 54 -24.19 -12.71 12.72
C GLY A 54 -23.83 -11.67 13.79
N ARG A 55 -24.18 -11.96 15.04
CA ARG A 55 -23.95 -11.06 16.17
C ARG A 55 -22.47 -11.05 16.53
N ARG A 56 -21.77 -9.97 16.16
CA ARG A 56 -20.38 -9.65 16.58
C ARG A 56 -20.23 -9.86 18.10
N PRO A 57 -19.10 -10.40 18.61
CA PRO A 57 -18.94 -10.68 20.03
C PRO A 57 -19.16 -9.42 20.90
N PRO A 58 -19.64 -9.58 22.15
CA PRO A 58 -20.03 -8.45 22.99
C PRO A 58 -18.83 -7.54 23.35
N PRO A 59 -19.03 -6.23 23.60
CA PRO A 59 -17.94 -5.26 23.68
C PRO A 59 -16.94 -5.41 24.85
N SER A 60 -17.22 -6.28 25.83
CA SER A 60 -16.51 -6.37 27.11
C SER A 60 -15.18 -7.16 27.08
N ALA A 61 -14.54 -7.22 25.91
CA ALA A 61 -13.31 -8.00 25.68
C ALA A 61 -12.26 -7.24 24.84
N LEU A 62 -12.49 -5.97 24.50
CA LEU A 62 -11.58 -5.16 23.68
C LEU A 62 -10.39 -4.58 24.45
N TRP A 63 -10.58 -4.28 25.73
CA TRP A 63 -9.60 -3.57 26.57
C TRP A 63 -8.76 -4.56 27.39
N ALA A 64 -7.46 -4.61 27.15
CA ALA A 64 -6.54 -5.34 28.03
C ALA A 64 -6.55 -4.71 29.44
N ARG A 65 -6.47 -5.54 30.49
CA ARG A 65 -6.58 -5.07 31.89
C ARG A 65 -5.31 -4.39 32.40
N ALA A 66 -4.15 -4.66 31.79
CA ALA A 66 -2.89 -3.99 32.06
C ALA A 66 -2.07 -3.79 30.78
N TYR A 67 -1.23 -2.76 30.78
CA TYR A 67 -0.31 -2.40 29.70
C TYR A 67 1.09 -2.13 30.25
N ALA A 68 2.10 -2.33 29.42
CA ALA A 68 3.47 -1.94 29.71
C ALA A 68 3.76 -0.58 29.04
N ALA A 69 4.56 0.24 29.70
CA ALA A 69 4.93 1.57 29.21
C ALA A 69 6.46 1.79 29.34
N LEU A 70 7.04 2.34 28.29
CA LEU A 70 8.44 2.75 28.20
C LEU A 70 8.49 4.24 27.85
N ALA A 71 9.22 5.02 28.63
CA ALA A 71 9.43 6.44 28.37
C ALA A 71 10.89 6.74 28.01
N ARG A 72 11.11 7.70 27.11
CA ARG A 72 12.44 8.17 26.67
C ARG A 72 12.42 9.70 26.48
N THR A 73 13.53 10.36 26.78
CA THR A 73 13.68 11.82 26.58
C THR A 73 14.66 12.18 25.46
N SER A 74 14.58 13.41 24.96
CA SER A 74 15.58 14.04 24.07
C SER A 74 17.02 14.01 24.61
N ARG A 75 17.21 13.70 25.89
CA ARG A 75 18.52 13.64 26.57
C ARG A 75 18.97 12.20 26.87
N GLY A 76 18.28 11.19 26.31
CA GLY A 76 18.61 9.78 26.45
C GLY A 76 18.22 9.15 27.79
N ALA A 77 17.57 9.89 28.69
CA ALA A 77 17.04 9.32 29.93
C ALA A 77 15.80 8.45 29.63
N THR A 78 15.66 7.33 30.32
CA THR A 78 14.57 6.37 30.14
C THR A 78 13.92 5.97 31.45
N ALA A 79 12.64 5.61 31.41
CA ALA A 79 11.90 5.02 32.53
C ALA A 79 10.97 3.91 32.01
N ARG A 80 10.55 2.99 32.88
CA ARG A 80 9.63 1.91 32.53
C ARG A 80 8.61 1.66 33.64
N GLY A 81 7.46 1.11 33.28
CA GLY A 81 6.43 0.75 34.23
C GLY A 81 5.30 -0.04 33.59
N THR A 82 4.32 -0.40 34.40
CA THR A 82 3.04 -0.96 33.95
C THR A 82 1.89 -0.13 34.52
N PHE A 83 0.74 -0.19 33.88
CA PHE A 83 -0.48 0.44 34.41
C PHE A 83 -1.71 -0.42 34.13
N ALA A 84 -2.64 -0.45 35.08
CA ALA A 84 -3.97 -1.03 34.89
C ALA A 84 -4.86 -0.04 34.11
N PHE A 85 -5.78 -0.57 33.29
CA PHE A 85 -6.67 0.28 32.51
C PHE A 85 -7.60 1.10 33.44
N PRO A 86 -7.62 2.46 33.34
CA PRO A 86 -8.26 3.32 34.34
C PRO A 86 -9.79 3.47 34.18
N PHE A 87 -10.37 2.81 33.19
CA PHE A 87 -11.77 2.96 32.79
C PHE A 87 -12.50 1.61 32.84
N SER A 88 -13.80 1.66 33.14
CA SER A 88 -14.72 0.59 32.76
C SER A 88 -14.93 0.57 31.24
N ASP A 89 -15.33 -0.59 30.73
CA ASP A 89 -15.55 -0.79 29.28
C ASP A 89 -16.61 0.18 28.72
N ASP A 90 -17.60 0.58 29.54
CA ASP A 90 -18.66 1.55 29.22
C ASP A 90 -18.13 3.00 29.16
N GLU A 91 -17.33 3.44 30.14
CA GLU A 91 -16.65 4.76 30.10
C GLU A 91 -15.73 4.87 28.89
N ALA A 92 -14.92 3.84 28.64
CA ALA A 92 -13.97 3.81 27.53
C ALA A 92 -14.68 3.83 26.16
N ASN A 93 -15.77 3.09 26.01
CA ASN A 93 -16.58 3.13 24.79
C ASN A 93 -17.25 4.50 24.60
N ARG A 94 -17.90 5.06 25.62
CA ARG A 94 -18.51 6.41 25.53
C ARG A 94 -17.49 7.48 25.14
N LEU A 95 -16.29 7.44 25.73
CA LEU A 95 -15.22 8.38 25.41
C LEU A 95 -14.71 8.16 23.98
N ALA A 96 -14.49 6.92 23.55
CA ALA A 96 -13.99 6.60 22.21
C ALA A 96 -15.01 6.81 21.08
N ASP A 97 -16.32 6.80 21.39
CA ASP A 97 -17.40 6.89 20.40
C ASP A 97 -18.13 8.25 20.38
N ARG A 98 -18.19 8.96 21.53
CA ARG A 98 -18.97 10.21 21.71
C ARG A 98 -18.27 11.23 22.60
N GLY A 99 -16.95 11.32 22.54
CA GLY A 99 -16.14 12.22 23.38
C GLY A 99 -16.65 13.68 23.44
N PRO A 100 -16.98 14.35 22.32
CA PRO A 100 -17.47 15.74 22.34
C PRO A 100 -18.85 15.92 22.99
N ASP A 101 -19.66 14.87 23.08
CA ASP A 101 -20.98 14.90 23.72
C ASP A 101 -20.88 14.94 25.26
N LEU A 102 -19.77 14.44 25.82
CA LEU A 102 -19.53 14.36 27.27
C LEU A 102 -19.36 15.75 27.89
N ASP A 103 -19.69 15.90 29.17
CA ASP A 103 -19.49 17.17 29.87
C ASP A 103 -18.00 17.44 30.17
N ASP A 104 -17.65 18.72 30.27
CA ASP A 104 -16.27 19.16 30.54
C ASP A 104 -15.69 18.61 31.86
N GLY A 105 -16.55 18.30 32.85
CA GLY A 105 -16.13 17.74 34.13
C GLY A 105 -15.71 16.28 34.01
N LEU A 106 -16.52 15.48 33.31
CA LEU A 106 -16.20 14.09 32.98
C LEU A 106 -14.99 13.98 32.04
N ILE A 107 -14.87 14.87 31.04
CA ILE A 107 -13.67 14.92 30.18
C ILE A 107 -12.41 15.21 31.02
N ALA A 108 -12.50 16.12 32.02
CA ALA A 108 -11.38 16.41 32.91
C ALA A 108 -11.04 15.24 33.85
N ASP A 109 -12.03 14.55 34.45
CA ASP A 109 -11.82 13.37 35.29
C ASP A 109 -11.16 12.22 34.51
N LEU A 110 -11.72 11.87 33.35
CA LEU A 110 -11.20 10.81 32.49
C LEU A 110 -9.77 11.13 32.02
N GLY A 111 -9.49 12.39 31.68
CA GLY A 111 -8.16 12.87 31.30
C GLY A 111 -7.13 12.80 32.43
N GLU A 112 -7.55 13.10 33.67
CA GLU A 112 -6.67 13.00 34.83
C GLU A 112 -6.44 11.54 35.25
N ARG A 113 -7.47 10.70 35.18
CA ARG A 113 -7.37 9.24 35.42
C ARG A 113 -6.44 8.57 34.40
N LEU A 114 -6.54 8.94 33.12
CA LEU A 114 -5.65 8.44 32.06
C LEU A 114 -4.20 8.88 32.31
N PHE A 115 -3.98 10.14 32.68
CA PHE A 115 -2.64 10.64 33.02
C PHE A 115 -2.06 9.93 34.24
N ARG A 116 -2.81 9.85 35.36
CA ARG A 116 -2.39 9.18 36.59
C ARG A 116 -2.05 7.70 36.38
N ALA A 117 -2.70 7.03 35.41
CA ALA A 117 -2.39 5.65 35.05
C ALA A 117 -1.11 5.56 34.19
N ALA A 118 -1.07 6.22 33.03
CA ALA A 118 0.02 6.08 32.07
C ALA A 118 1.34 6.74 32.53
N PHE A 119 1.27 7.82 33.31
CA PHE A 119 2.41 8.57 33.85
C PHE A 119 2.59 8.28 35.36
N ASN A 120 2.50 7.01 35.77
CA ASN A 120 2.77 6.61 37.14
C ASN A 120 4.28 6.39 37.42
N GLY A 121 4.66 6.28 38.69
CA GLY A 121 5.99 5.83 39.12
C GLY A 121 7.18 6.61 38.53
N GLU A 122 8.15 5.87 37.98
CA GLU A 122 9.34 6.41 37.33
C GLU A 122 8.99 7.28 36.10
N ILE A 123 7.95 6.90 35.33
CA ILE A 123 7.51 7.62 34.12
C ILE A 123 6.97 9.00 34.49
N GLY A 124 6.12 9.09 35.52
CA GLY A 124 5.61 10.37 36.03
C GLY A 124 6.72 11.28 36.57
N THR A 125 7.70 10.68 37.24
CA THR A 125 8.87 11.39 37.78
C THR A 125 9.75 11.92 36.64
N LEU A 126 10.03 11.12 35.62
CA LEU A 126 10.79 11.52 34.44
C LEU A 126 10.07 12.62 33.64
N PHE A 127 8.74 12.54 33.50
CA PHE A 127 7.93 13.59 32.87
C PHE A 127 8.05 14.93 33.62
N ALA A 128 7.85 14.91 34.95
CA ALA A 128 7.91 16.11 35.76
C ALA A 128 9.30 16.78 35.73
N LEU A 129 10.37 15.99 35.74
CA LEU A 129 11.75 16.48 35.58
C LEU A 129 11.98 17.07 34.18
N THR A 130 11.63 16.35 33.12
CA THR A 130 11.84 16.80 31.73
C THR A 130 11.08 18.09 31.43
N ASN A 131 9.84 18.20 31.91
CA ASN A 131 9.01 19.41 31.78
C ASN A 131 9.60 20.61 32.53
N ARG A 132 10.10 20.39 33.75
CA ARG A 132 10.81 21.41 34.53
C ARG A 132 12.08 21.88 33.80
N GLU A 133 12.87 20.96 33.27
CA GLU A 133 14.10 21.28 32.52
C GLU A 133 13.81 22.03 31.22
N ALA A 134 12.78 21.63 30.46
CA ALA A 134 12.34 22.34 29.26
C ALA A 134 11.88 23.78 29.60
N THR A 135 11.06 23.93 30.65
CA THR A 135 10.60 25.23 31.15
C THR A 135 11.76 26.12 31.59
N GLN A 136 12.72 25.58 32.34
CA GLN A 136 13.93 26.31 32.77
C GLN A 136 14.84 26.71 31.61
N ALA A 137 14.88 25.91 30.53
CA ALA A 137 15.60 26.23 29.30
C ALA A 137 14.83 27.18 28.35
N ASN A 138 13.62 27.62 28.72
CA ASN A 138 12.66 28.31 27.83
C ASN A 138 12.38 27.55 26.52
N ALA A 139 12.45 26.21 26.55
CA ALA A 139 12.01 25.34 25.47
C ALA A 139 10.52 24.99 25.62
N GLY A 140 9.91 24.40 24.57
CA GLY A 140 8.69 23.62 24.74
C GLY A 140 8.99 22.17 25.13
N LEU A 141 7.96 21.40 25.49
CA LEU A 141 8.05 19.95 25.69
C LEU A 141 7.11 19.22 24.72
N ARG A 142 7.66 18.56 23.70
CA ARG A 142 6.88 17.77 22.75
C ARG A 142 6.55 16.40 23.36
N LEU A 143 5.27 16.07 23.43
CA LEU A 143 4.79 14.77 23.91
C LEU A 143 4.52 13.86 22.71
N GLN A 144 5.28 12.77 22.57
CA GLN A 144 5.11 11.77 21.51
C GLN A 144 4.54 10.48 22.09
N LEU A 145 3.44 9.99 21.54
CA LEU A 145 2.80 8.74 21.98
C LEU A 145 2.92 7.68 20.88
N THR A 146 3.69 6.61 21.10
CA THR A 146 3.59 5.38 20.28
C THR A 146 2.62 4.43 20.97
N LEU A 147 1.56 4.03 20.26
CA LEU A 147 0.46 3.22 20.77
C LEU A 147 0.32 1.95 19.94
N GLU A 148 1.00 0.86 20.33
CA GLU A 148 0.88 -0.42 19.62
C GLU A 148 -0.48 -1.13 19.83
N PRO A 149 -1.08 -1.15 21.04
CA PRO A 149 -2.42 -1.70 21.24
C PRO A 149 -3.45 -0.91 20.42
N PRO A 150 -4.12 -1.52 19.41
CA PRO A 150 -5.06 -0.79 18.56
C PRO A 150 -6.24 -0.24 19.37
N GLU A 151 -6.64 -0.91 20.46
CA GLU A 151 -7.68 -0.42 21.36
C GLU A 151 -7.29 0.90 22.05
N LEU A 152 -6.01 1.11 22.38
CA LEU A 152 -5.56 2.36 23.02
C LEU A 152 -5.51 3.53 22.03
N ALA A 153 -5.27 3.28 20.75
CA ALA A 153 -5.34 4.32 19.71
C ALA A 153 -6.76 4.90 19.55
N GLU A 154 -7.80 4.18 20.00
CA GLU A 154 -9.21 4.62 19.99
C GLU A 154 -9.52 5.74 20.97
N LEU A 155 -8.68 5.95 22.00
CA LEU A 155 -8.91 6.95 23.03
C LEU A 155 -8.41 8.34 22.56
N PRO A 156 -9.08 9.43 22.95
CA PRO A 156 -8.62 10.79 22.66
C PRO A 156 -7.53 11.18 23.67
N TRP A 157 -6.31 10.66 23.53
CA TRP A 157 -5.18 10.96 24.44
C TRP A 157 -4.90 12.46 24.60
N GLU A 158 -5.35 13.26 23.64
CA GLU A 158 -5.48 14.72 23.67
C GLU A 158 -6.12 15.27 24.97
N ILE A 159 -6.98 14.50 25.65
CA ILE A 159 -7.60 14.90 26.93
C ILE A 159 -6.71 14.73 28.16
N LEU A 160 -5.54 14.09 28.04
CA LEU A 160 -4.60 13.85 29.14
C LEU A 160 -4.48 15.09 30.04
N ARG A 161 -4.61 14.93 31.36
CA ARG A 161 -4.57 16.05 32.29
C ARG A 161 -3.62 15.77 33.45
N PRO A 162 -2.41 16.37 33.47
CA PRO A 162 -1.58 16.35 34.66
C PRO A 162 -2.31 17.03 35.83
N PRO A 163 -2.33 16.45 37.07
CA PRO A 163 -3.08 17.01 38.19
C PRO A 163 -2.71 18.46 38.54
N ASP A 164 -1.44 18.84 38.37
CA ASP A 164 -0.95 20.21 38.64
C ASP A 164 -1.35 21.24 37.55
N TYR A 165 -2.04 20.82 36.48
CA TYR A 165 -2.31 21.64 35.31
C TYR A 165 -3.82 22.01 35.17
N PRO A 166 -4.14 23.30 34.97
CA PRO A 166 -5.53 23.75 34.80
C PRO A 166 -6.15 23.38 33.44
N PHE A 167 -5.34 22.95 32.46
CA PHE A 167 -5.75 22.62 31.09
C PHE A 167 -5.02 21.36 30.58
N ALA A 168 -5.58 20.70 29.56
CA ALA A 168 -4.91 19.59 28.88
C ALA A 168 -3.68 20.09 28.07
N PRO A 169 -2.56 19.37 28.04
CA PRO A 169 -1.34 19.75 27.30
C PRO A 169 -1.59 20.02 25.82
N ALA A 170 -2.46 19.24 25.17
CA ALA A 170 -2.71 19.33 23.73
C ALA A 170 -3.31 20.66 23.26
N LEU A 171 -3.77 21.53 24.18
CA LEU A 171 -4.22 22.90 23.92
C LEU A 171 -3.08 23.95 23.97
N LEU A 172 -1.84 23.54 24.28
CA LEU A 172 -0.70 24.43 24.50
C LEU A 172 0.34 24.25 23.39
N ASP A 173 0.65 25.32 22.66
CA ASP A 173 1.69 25.29 21.60
C ASP A 173 3.11 25.04 22.16
N ARG A 174 3.31 25.24 23.47
CA ARG A 174 4.53 24.88 24.20
C ARG A 174 4.55 23.45 24.75
N MET A 175 3.44 22.72 24.72
CA MET A 175 3.40 21.30 25.10
C MET A 175 2.61 20.43 24.11
N PRO A 176 2.92 20.52 22.79
CA PRO A 176 2.13 19.88 21.74
C PRO A 176 2.23 18.35 21.84
N MET A 177 1.10 17.69 21.58
CA MET A 177 0.96 16.25 21.67
C MET A 177 0.73 15.63 20.29
N ILE A 178 1.54 14.64 19.94
CA ILE A 178 1.51 13.94 18.65
C ILE A 178 1.49 12.42 18.85
N ARG A 179 0.87 11.71 17.90
CA ARG A 179 0.87 10.25 17.84
C ARG A 179 1.99 9.78 16.89
N ARG A 180 2.98 9.04 17.39
CA ARG A 180 4.10 8.52 16.59
C ARG A 180 3.77 7.11 16.10
N VAL A 181 4.25 6.77 14.90
CA VAL A 181 4.17 5.41 14.35
C VAL A 181 5.57 4.98 13.94
N ASP A 182 6.12 4.02 14.67
CA ASP A 182 7.51 3.58 14.54
C ASP A 182 7.70 2.64 13.34
N LEU A 183 7.68 3.24 12.15
CA LEU A 183 8.26 2.66 10.93
C LEU A 183 9.73 3.05 10.85
N PRO A 184 10.66 2.10 10.62
CA PRO A 184 12.09 2.41 10.57
C PRO A 184 12.41 3.36 9.39
N HIS A 185 13.40 4.23 9.63
CA HIS A 185 13.86 5.33 8.77
C HIS A 185 12.91 6.52 8.71
N GLY A 186 13.44 7.74 8.83
CA GLY A 186 12.67 8.98 8.72
C GLY A 186 12.09 9.23 7.32
N TYR A 187 11.42 10.37 7.15
CA TYR A 187 10.97 10.85 5.84
C TYR A 187 11.98 11.86 5.26
N PRO A 188 12.26 11.85 3.94
CA PRO A 188 13.05 12.92 3.33
C PRO A 188 12.33 14.28 3.49
N GLU A 189 13.09 15.28 3.94
CA GLU A 189 12.59 16.65 4.06
C GLU A 189 12.15 17.21 2.69
N LEU A 190 11.25 18.20 2.71
CA LEU A 190 10.85 18.92 1.51
C LEU A 190 11.19 20.41 1.65
N GLU A 191 12.19 20.83 0.88
CA GLU A 191 12.39 22.23 0.53
C GLU A 191 11.30 22.63 -0.48
N VAL A 192 10.44 23.57 -0.08
CA VAL A 192 9.34 24.13 -0.86
C VAL A 192 9.74 25.51 -1.37
N SER A 193 10.13 25.57 -2.64
CA SER A 193 10.32 26.82 -3.37
C SER A 193 8.99 27.36 -3.90
N GLY A 194 8.41 28.36 -3.23
CA GLY A 194 7.18 29.03 -3.65
C GLY A 194 5.95 28.75 -2.76
N PRO A 195 4.71 28.83 -3.30
CA PRO A 195 3.49 28.59 -2.53
C PRO A 195 3.33 27.13 -2.09
N ILE A 196 2.62 26.93 -0.98
CA ILE A 196 2.13 25.60 -0.59
C ILE A 196 0.96 25.22 -1.52
N GLU A 197 1.22 24.33 -2.48
CA GLU A 197 0.19 23.70 -3.33
C GLU A 197 -0.71 22.75 -2.53
N VAL A 198 -2.01 23.03 -2.51
CA VAL A 198 -3.06 22.28 -1.79
C VAL A 198 -4.07 21.70 -2.79
N LEU A 199 -4.32 20.40 -2.69
CA LEU A 199 -5.43 19.73 -3.34
C LEU A 199 -6.59 19.59 -2.35
N LEU A 200 -7.67 20.37 -2.56
CA LEU A 200 -8.97 20.12 -1.93
C LEU A 200 -9.70 19.02 -2.73
N VAL A 201 -10.26 18.04 -2.04
CA VAL A 201 -11.01 16.94 -2.64
C VAL A 201 -12.39 16.86 -1.99
N ALA A 202 -13.45 17.15 -2.73
CA ALA A 202 -14.83 17.13 -2.26
C ALA A 202 -15.64 16.07 -3.01
N SER A 203 -16.37 15.23 -2.28
CA SER A 203 -17.22 14.18 -2.85
C SER A 203 -18.54 14.09 -2.11
N GLN A 204 -19.66 14.09 -2.84
CA GLN A 204 -21.00 13.96 -2.28
C GLN A 204 -21.82 12.95 -3.09
N PRO A 205 -21.62 11.63 -2.84
CA PRO A 205 -22.45 10.60 -3.43
C PRO A 205 -23.93 10.82 -3.09
N SER A 206 -24.80 10.50 -4.05
CA SER A 206 -26.25 10.76 -3.97
C SER A 206 -27.01 9.84 -3.02
N ASP A 207 -26.36 8.75 -2.62
CA ASP A 207 -26.78 7.70 -1.70
C ASP A 207 -26.35 7.93 -0.25
N HIS A 208 -25.47 8.91 0.01
CA HIS A 208 -25.14 9.39 1.36
C HIS A 208 -26.01 10.59 1.78
N LEU A 209 -26.02 10.90 3.09
CA LEU A 209 -26.58 12.15 3.60
C LEU A 209 -25.82 13.35 3.01
N ARG A 210 -26.47 14.51 2.91
CA ARG A 210 -25.83 15.73 2.39
C ARG A 210 -25.04 16.47 3.47
N LEU A 211 -23.75 16.67 3.22
CA LEU A 211 -22.88 17.64 3.86
C LEU A 211 -22.95 18.98 3.09
N ASP A 212 -22.71 20.12 3.76
CA ASP A 212 -22.54 21.41 3.06
C ASP A 212 -21.09 21.59 2.58
N LEU A 213 -20.61 20.68 1.72
CA LEU A 213 -19.27 20.75 1.14
C LEU A 213 -19.05 22.04 0.34
N ALA A 214 -20.12 22.66 -0.17
CA ALA A 214 -20.06 23.95 -0.84
C ALA A 214 -19.74 25.07 0.17
N GLY A 215 -20.49 25.14 1.29
CA GLY A 215 -20.23 26.06 2.39
C GLY A 215 -18.87 25.83 3.05
N GLU A 216 -18.46 24.58 3.26
CA GLU A 216 -17.15 24.21 3.79
C GLU A 216 -16.03 24.67 2.84
N ARG A 217 -16.03 24.21 1.58
CA ARG A 217 -15.05 24.60 0.56
C ARG A 217 -14.99 26.11 0.40
N ASP A 218 -16.13 26.80 0.35
CA ASP A 218 -16.16 28.26 0.17
C ASP A 218 -15.69 29.00 1.44
N HIS A 219 -15.79 28.41 2.64
CA HIS A 219 -15.10 28.94 3.83
C HIS A 219 -13.60 28.73 3.76
N ILE A 220 -13.15 27.53 3.37
CA ILE A 220 -11.74 27.18 3.25
C ILE A 220 -11.07 28.05 2.18
N LEU A 221 -11.69 28.22 1.02
CA LEU A 221 -11.23 29.13 -0.03
C LEU A 221 -11.22 30.58 0.44
N ARG A 222 -12.19 31.07 1.21
CA ARG A 222 -12.15 32.43 1.82
C ARG A 222 -11.05 32.60 2.87
N ILE A 223 -10.69 31.54 3.59
CA ILE A 223 -9.54 31.52 4.51
C ILE A 223 -8.25 31.59 3.70
N LEU A 224 -8.07 30.66 2.76
CA LEU A 224 -6.84 30.50 2.00
C LEU A 224 -6.62 31.62 0.98
N ASP A 225 -7.65 32.27 0.45
CA ASP A 225 -7.55 33.47 -0.40
C ASP A 225 -6.75 34.58 0.30
N SER A 226 -6.95 34.79 1.60
CA SER A 226 -6.14 35.77 2.36
C SER A 226 -4.65 35.42 2.41
N LEU A 227 -4.29 34.14 2.24
CA LEU A 227 -2.91 33.63 2.21
C LEU A 227 -2.39 33.47 0.76
N ALA A 228 -3.28 33.31 -0.21
CA ALA A 228 -2.99 33.20 -1.64
C ALA A 228 -2.76 34.57 -2.30
N ARG A 229 -3.38 35.64 -1.79
CA ARG A 229 -3.02 37.04 -2.14
C ARG A 229 -1.61 37.41 -1.70
N ASP A 230 -1.14 36.78 -0.62
CA ASP A 230 0.26 36.81 -0.16
C ASP A 230 1.15 35.78 -0.90
N ASP A 231 0.60 35.03 -1.86
CA ASP A 231 1.23 33.96 -2.65
C ASP A 231 1.90 32.85 -1.81
N LYS A 232 1.40 32.62 -0.58
CA LYS A 232 1.88 31.57 0.34
C LYS A 232 1.20 30.21 0.11
N VAL A 233 0.04 30.19 -0.52
CA VAL A 233 -0.79 29.00 -0.75
C VAL A 233 -1.38 29.07 -2.15
N ARG A 234 -1.40 27.94 -2.86
CA ARG A 234 -2.20 27.75 -4.07
C ARG A 234 -3.16 26.59 -3.86
N VAL A 235 -4.37 26.67 -4.39
CA VAL A 235 -5.43 25.69 -4.14
C VAL A 235 -6.04 25.20 -5.45
N THR A 236 -6.09 23.88 -5.63
CA THR A 236 -6.92 23.22 -6.66
C THR A 236 -8.07 22.49 -5.97
N SER A 237 -9.30 22.64 -6.45
CA SER A 237 -10.46 21.86 -5.96
C SER A 237 -10.82 20.78 -6.97
N LEU A 238 -11.00 19.54 -6.50
CA LEU A 238 -11.75 18.50 -7.20
C LEU A 238 -13.14 18.45 -6.57
N ASP A 239 -14.10 19.16 -7.19
CA ASP A 239 -15.51 19.08 -6.83
C ASP A 239 -16.13 17.84 -7.49
N ARG A 240 -16.87 17.02 -6.72
CA ARG A 240 -17.42 15.73 -7.16
C ARG A 240 -16.32 14.76 -7.61
N ALA A 241 -15.36 14.58 -6.72
CA ALA A 241 -14.17 13.79 -6.94
C ALA A 241 -14.49 12.30 -7.09
N ARG A 242 -14.10 11.73 -8.24
CA ARG A 242 -14.18 10.30 -8.51
C ARG A 242 -12.84 9.64 -8.28
N LYS A 243 -12.81 8.32 -8.00
CA LYS A 243 -11.58 7.57 -7.71
C LYS A 243 -10.47 7.76 -8.75
N PRO A 244 -10.72 7.73 -10.08
CA PRO A 244 -9.68 8.01 -11.07
C PRO A 244 -9.14 9.44 -11.02
N ASP A 245 -10.01 10.45 -10.81
CA ASP A 245 -9.64 11.86 -10.85
C ASP A 245 -8.73 12.24 -9.65
N VAL A 246 -8.99 11.65 -8.47
CA VAL A 246 -8.13 11.77 -7.27
C VAL A 246 -6.76 11.12 -7.51
N VAL A 247 -6.75 9.90 -8.02
CA VAL A 247 -5.53 9.15 -8.32
C VAL A 247 -4.68 9.87 -9.37
N GLU A 248 -5.28 10.40 -10.43
CA GLU A 248 -4.61 11.21 -11.46
C GLU A 248 -3.96 12.47 -10.86
N ALA A 249 -4.69 13.20 -10.01
CA ALA A 249 -4.19 14.40 -9.35
C ALA A 249 -3.00 14.12 -8.40
N LEU A 250 -3.00 13.00 -7.67
CA LEU A 250 -1.89 12.61 -6.80
C LEU A 250 -0.69 12.06 -7.59
N ARG A 251 -0.93 11.36 -8.70
CA ARG A 251 0.14 10.92 -9.64
C ARG A 251 0.85 12.09 -10.31
N ALA A 252 0.15 13.20 -10.57
CA ALA A 252 0.75 14.44 -11.08
C ALA A 252 1.79 15.08 -10.12
N GLY A 253 1.89 14.61 -8.87
CA GLY A 253 3.02 14.88 -7.96
C GLY A 253 3.12 16.30 -7.36
N ARG A 254 2.46 17.29 -7.96
CA ARG A 254 2.65 18.72 -7.68
C ARG A 254 2.12 19.24 -6.33
N TYR A 255 1.37 18.46 -5.57
CA TYR A 255 0.68 18.92 -4.36
C TYR A 255 1.46 18.60 -3.09
N HIS A 256 1.60 19.59 -2.20
CA HIS A 256 2.25 19.47 -0.90
C HIS A 256 1.29 18.92 0.17
N ILE A 257 0.01 19.29 0.05
CA ILE A 257 -1.07 18.90 0.96
C ILE A 257 -2.24 18.35 0.13
N ALA A 258 -2.80 17.21 0.54
CA ALA A 258 -4.12 16.77 0.08
C ALA A 258 -5.12 16.83 1.25
N HIS A 259 -6.28 17.44 1.02
CA HIS A 259 -7.29 17.70 2.05
C HIS A 259 -8.66 17.22 1.57
N PHE A 260 -9.14 16.14 2.19
CA PHE A 260 -10.36 15.42 1.82
C PHE A 260 -11.53 15.88 2.70
N MET A 261 -12.65 16.24 2.04
CA MET A 261 -13.87 16.81 2.61
C MET A 261 -15.06 15.99 2.07
N MET A 262 -15.46 14.94 2.79
CA MET A 262 -16.40 13.91 2.32
C MET A 262 -16.78 12.96 3.46
N HIS A 263 -17.58 11.92 3.18
CA HIS A 263 -17.75 10.83 4.14
C HIS A 263 -16.55 9.89 4.17
N GLY A 264 -16.24 9.41 5.38
CA GLY A 264 -15.30 8.32 5.63
C GLY A 264 -16.00 7.20 6.39
N ASP A 265 -15.70 5.96 5.99
CA ASP A 265 -16.31 4.73 6.52
C ASP A 265 -15.25 3.63 6.69
N PHE A 266 -15.66 2.37 6.87
CA PHE A 266 -14.80 1.18 6.84
C PHE A 266 -14.97 0.34 5.57
N ASP A 267 -14.00 -0.54 5.28
CA ASP A 267 -14.19 -1.66 4.35
C ASP A 267 -15.26 -2.65 4.88
N GLU A 268 -15.82 -3.50 4.01
CA GLU A 268 -16.90 -4.46 4.36
C GLU A 268 -16.55 -5.39 5.55
N ALA A 269 -15.26 -5.55 5.87
CA ALA A 269 -14.77 -6.36 7.00
C ALA A 269 -14.50 -5.56 8.28
N GLY A 270 -14.50 -4.23 8.25
CA GLY A 270 -14.24 -3.38 9.42
C GLY A 270 -12.78 -3.39 9.88
N ARG A 271 -11.82 -3.48 8.96
CA ARG A 271 -10.37 -3.58 9.19
C ARG A 271 -9.58 -2.34 8.71
N GLY A 272 -10.02 -1.71 7.63
CA GLY A 272 -9.37 -0.57 6.98
C GLY A 272 -10.37 0.56 6.72
N GLY A 273 -9.90 1.82 6.71
CA GLY A 273 -10.77 2.96 6.46
C GLY A 273 -10.90 3.29 4.98
N VAL A 274 -12.08 3.73 4.56
CA VAL A 274 -12.40 4.09 3.17
C VAL A 274 -12.97 5.51 3.06
N LEU A 275 -12.74 6.15 1.92
CA LEU A 275 -13.32 7.42 1.53
C LEU A 275 -14.43 7.20 0.49
N ALA A 276 -15.58 7.84 0.68
CA ALA A 276 -16.71 7.78 -0.24
C ALA A 276 -16.53 8.78 -1.40
N LEU A 277 -16.03 8.29 -2.54
CA LEU A 277 -15.91 9.05 -3.80
C LEU A 277 -17.15 8.85 -4.67
N GLU A 278 -17.34 9.71 -5.68
CA GLU A 278 -18.41 9.53 -6.67
C GLU A 278 -17.98 8.56 -7.80
N ASP A 279 -18.91 7.74 -8.29
CA ASP A 279 -18.73 6.92 -9.50
C ASP A 279 -19.12 7.70 -10.78
N GLU A 280 -19.40 7.01 -11.89
CA GLU A 280 -19.87 7.67 -13.13
C GLU A 280 -21.36 8.07 -13.10
N GLY A 281 -22.17 7.49 -12.20
CA GLY A 281 -23.57 7.84 -11.97
C GLY A 281 -23.77 8.91 -10.88
N GLY A 282 -22.78 9.14 -10.02
CA GLY A 282 -22.90 9.94 -8.80
C GLY A 282 -23.37 9.12 -7.59
N HIS A 283 -23.10 7.82 -7.59
CA HIS A 283 -23.22 6.91 -6.45
C HIS A 283 -21.85 6.66 -5.80
N THR A 284 -21.81 5.92 -4.69
CA THR A 284 -20.56 5.72 -3.94
C THR A 284 -19.60 4.74 -4.62
N GLU A 285 -18.37 5.20 -4.88
CA GLU A 285 -17.19 4.37 -5.10
C GLU A 285 -16.22 4.54 -3.93
N MET A 286 -15.89 3.45 -3.24
CA MET A 286 -14.96 3.49 -2.11
C MET A 286 -13.48 3.52 -2.57
N LEU A 287 -12.70 4.42 -1.98
CA LEU A 287 -11.24 4.44 -2.04
C LEU A 287 -10.67 4.06 -0.67
N SER A 288 -9.96 2.94 -0.58
CA SER A 288 -9.33 2.52 0.68
C SER A 288 -8.08 3.35 1.00
N ALA A 289 -7.73 3.44 2.29
CA ALA A 289 -6.47 4.04 2.72
C ALA A 289 -5.26 3.31 2.10
N GLU A 290 -5.29 1.98 2.00
CA GLU A 290 -4.24 1.14 1.40
C GLU A 290 -4.09 1.42 -0.11
N GLU A 291 -5.17 1.70 -0.83
CA GLU A 291 -5.11 2.14 -2.22
C GLU A 291 -4.48 3.54 -2.36
N LEU A 292 -4.87 4.46 -1.47
CA LEU A 292 -4.28 5.79 -1.36
C LEU A 292 -2.77 5.71 -0.99
N ALA A 293 -2.35 4.70 -0.22
CA ALA A 293 -0.92 4.39 -0.03
C ALA A 293 -0.27 4.03 -1.35
N ILE A 294 -0.83 3.05 -2.06
CA ILE A 294 -0.18 2.47 -3.24
C ILE A 294 0.17 3.57 -4.23
N ASP A 295 -0.71 4.55 -4.46
CA ASP A 295 -0.38 5.68 -5.34
C ASP A 295 0.51 6.76 -4.72
N LEU A 296 0.34 7.12 -3.45
CA LEU A 296 1.25 8.05 -2.75
C LEU A 296 2.64 7.45 -2.47
N TYR A 297 2.79 6.13 -2.56
CA TYR A 297 4.03 5.39 -2.31
C TYR A 297 4.78 5.11 -3.61
N SER A 298 4.09 4.61 -4.63
CA SER A 298 4.67 4.29 -5.95
C SER A 298 5.14 5.53 -6.70
N ASN A 299 4.68 6.73 -6.29
CA ASN A 299 5.10 8.01 -6.86
C ASN A 299 6.19 8.71 -6.03
N PRO A 300 7.49 8.53 -6.35
CA PRO A 300 8.57 9.30 -5.70
C PRO A 300 8.64 10.75 -6.19
N LEU A 301 7.92 11.13 -7.26
CA LEU A 301 7.71 12.54 -7.63
C LEU A 301 6.58 13.19 -6.81
N SER A 302 5.96 12.46 -5.87
CA SER A 302 4.96 13.03 -4.96
C SER A 302 5.61 14.02 -4.00
N ALA A 303 5.28 15.31 -4.17
CA ALA A 303 5.59 16.36 -3.22
C ALA A 303 4.67 16.33 -1.99
N THR A 304 3.71 15.41 -1.91
CA THR A 304 2.76 15.34 -0.78
C THR A 304 3.51 14.97 0.49
N ARG A 305 3.34 15.77 1.55
CA ARG A 305 3.90 15.48 2.89
C ARG A 305 2.84 15.40 3.97
N LEU A 306 1.72 16.10 3.76
CA LEU A 306 0.58 16.10 4.67
C LEU A 306 -0.67 15.63 3.92
N VAL A 307 -1.43 14.74 4.56
CA VAL A 307 -2.84 14.50 4.21
C VAL A 307 -3.74 14.89 5.39
N ILE A 308 -4.84 15.58 5.09
CA ILE A 308 -5.88 15.96 6.05
C ILE A 308 -7.17 15.24 5.66
N PHE A 309 -7.72 14.43 6.56
CA PHE A 309 -9.04 13.84 6.41
C PHE A 309 -10.03 14.60 7.29
N ASN A 310 -10.69 15.61 6.71
CA ASN A 310 -11.85 16.26 7.33
C ASN A 310 -13.12 15.44 7.00
N ALA A 311 -13.07 14.14 7.29
CA ALA A 311 -14.07 13.18 6.87
C ALA A 311 -15.04 12.89 8.01
N CYS A 312 -16.31 13.28 7.85
CA CYS A 312 -17.33 13.18 8.90
C CYS A 312 -18.25 11.97 8.70
N ARG A 313 -18.53 11.24 9.79
CA ARG A 313 -19.61 10.25 9.82
C ARG A 313 -20.92 10.90 10.24
N THR A 314 -22.03 10.34 9.76
CA THR A 314 -23.39 10.74 10.13
C THR A 314 -23.96 9.85 11.23
N ALA A 315 -25.07 10.28 11.83
CA ALA A 315 -25.42 9.89 13.20
C ALA A 315 -25.95 8.45 13.38
N ASP A 316 -26.49 7.81 12.34
CA ASP A 316 -27.50 6.76 12.54
C ASP A 316 -27.00 5.31 12.73
N ASP A 317 -25.78 4.94 12.29
CA ASP A 317 -25.32 3.54 12.42
C ASP A 317 -24.81 3.19 13.82
N GLU A 318 -25.56 2.36 14.56
CA GLU A 318 -25.24 1.91 15.92
C GLU A 318 -24.00 0.99 16.05
N ALA A 319 -23.27 0.70 14.96
CA ALA A 319 -22.25 -0.37 14.93
C ALA A 319 -20.89 -0.03 14.28
N GLY A 320 -20.36 1.19 14.49
CA GLY A 320 -18.89 1.38 14.58
C GLY A 320 -18.19 2.47 13.75
N ARG A 321 -17.69 3.50 14.46
CA ARG A 321 -16.23 3.71 14.70
C ARG A 321 -15.23 4.09 13.55
N PRO A 322 -15.59 4.73 12.40
CA PRO A 322 -14.73 4.75 11.20
C PRO A 322 -13.45 5.61 11.24
N GLY A 323 -13.40 6.71 12.01
CA GLY A 323 -12.23 7.62 12.04
C GLY A 323 -10.89 6.95 12.44
N ARG A 324 -10.98 5.75 13.02
CA ARG A 324 -9.87 4.88 13.40
C ARG A 324 -9.17 4.25 12.20
N GLY A 325 -9.93 3.78 11.21
CA GLY A 325 -9.41 3.05 10.06
C GLY A 325 -8.55 3.97 9.20
N LEU A 326 -9.12 5.09 8.76
CA LEU A 326 -8.45 6.04 7.89
C LEU A 326 -7.20 6.62 8.55
N ALA A 327 -7.28 7.11 9.80
CA ALA A 327 -6.13 7.70 10.47
C ALA A 327 -4.98 6.71 10.72
N ALA A 328 -5.27 5.52 11.23
CA ALA A 328 -4.24 4.53 11.56
C ALA A 328 -3.63 3.85 10.31
N ALA A 329 -4.43 3.66 9.25
CA ALA A 329 -3.92 3.21 7.96
C ALA A 329 -3.11 4.33 7.29
N ALA A 330 -3.63 5.56 7.24
CA ALA A 330 -3.01 6.73 6.59
C ALA A 330 -1.54 6.98 6.96
N VAL A 331 -1.14 6.59 8.16
CA VAL A 331 0.23 6.81 8.67
C VAL A 331 1.14 5.61 8.37
N ARG A 332 0.58 4.41 8.20
CA ARG A 332 1.28 3.24 7.65
C ARG A 332 1.59 3.43 6.16
N LEU A 333 0.87 4.31 5.46
CA LEU A 333 1.05 4.62 4.03
C LEU A 333 2.39 5.30 3.68
N ASN A 334 3.26 5.55 4.66
CA ASN A 334 4.53 6.28 4.47
C ASN A 334 4.28 7.71 3.94
N LEU A 335 3.49 8.47 4.70
CA LEU A 335 3.37 9.93 4.64
C LEU A 335 4.17 10.56 5.79
N ALA A 336 4.59 11.82 5.64
CA ALA A 336 5.36 12.50 6.69
C ALA A 336 4.50 12.87 7.90
N ALA A 337 3.25 13.32 7.64
CA ALA A 337 2.22 13.58 8.64
C ALA A 337 0.81 13.31 8.11
N VAL A 338 -0.11 13.04 9.04
CA VAL A 338 -1.55 12.94 8.77
C VAL A 338 -2.31 13.67 9.87
N VAL A 339 -3.29 14.48 9.48
CA VAL A 339 -4.34 14.96 10.39
C VAL A 339 -5.65 14.26 10.04
N ALA A 340 -6.38 13.80 11.03
CA ALA A 340 -7.69 13.19 10.87
C ALA A 340 -8.65 13.64 11.97
N MET A 341 -9.95 13.52 11.72
CA MET A 341 -10.99 13.78 12.71
C MET A 341 -11.40 12.46 13.40
N GLN A 342 -11.26 12.38 14.73
CA GLN A 342 -11.57 11.20 15.53
C GLN A 342 -13.09 10.99 15.72
N TYR A 343 -13.84 12.10 15.69
CA TYR A 343 -15.30 12.19 15.78
C TYR A 343 -15.80 13.03 14.59
N PRO A 344 -17.12 13.11 14.33
CA PRO A 344 -17.66 14.18 13.48
C PRO A 344 -17.24 15.56 14.01
N ILE A 345 -17.02 16.50 13.10
CA ILE A 345 -16.73 17.91 13.41
C ILE A 345 -17.78 18.80 12.73
N SER A 346 -18.27 19.80 13.43
CA SER A 346 -19.27 20.75 12.93
C SER A 346 -18.58 21.85 12.10
N ASP A 347 -19.30 22.42 11.13
CA ASP A 347 -18.77 23.47 10.25
C ASP A 347 -18.07 24.60 11.01
N PRO A 348 -18.58 25.12 12.16
CA PRO A 348 -17.87 26.14 12.93
C PRO A 348 -16.53 25.69 13.50
N ALA A 349 -16.43 24.46 14.01
CA ALA A 349 -15.16 23.91 14.49
C ALA A 349 -14.20 23.61 13.34
N ALA A 350 -14.69 23.07 12.22
CA ALA A 350 -13.89 22.85 11.01
C ALA A 350 -13.35 24.16 10.40
N VAL A 351 -14.13 25.25 10.47
CA VAL A 351 -13.75 26.59 10.03
C VAL A 351 -12.67 27.21 10.93
N GLU A 352 -12.81 27.16 12.25
CA GLU A 352 -11.78 27.68 13.16
C GLU A 352 -10.52 26.79 13.15
N PHE A 353 -10.67 25.47 13.04
CA PHE A 353 -9.58 24.53 12.81
C PHE A 353 -8.78 24.91 11.56
N THR A 354 -9.44 24.98 10.40
CA THR A 354 -8.76 25.20 9.12
C THR A 354 -8.14 26.60 9.07
N ARG A 355 -8.83 27.61 9.63
CA ARG A 355 -8.30 28.98 9.75
C ARG A 355 -6.97 28.99 10.48
N GLU A 356 -6.94 28.49 11.70
CA GLU A 356 -5.76 28.59 12.55
C GLU A 356 -4.65 27.66 12.05
N PHE A 357 -4.98 26.41 11.71
CA PHE A 357 -4.01 25.41 11.25
C PHE A 357 -3.21 25.88 10.02
N TYR A 358 -3.87 26.29 8.94
CA TYR A 358 -3.18 26.78 7.74
C TYR A 358 -2.46 28.12 8.00
N THR A 359 -3.03 29.00 8.84
CA THR A 359 -2.38 30.26 9.23
C THR A 359 -1.05 30.02 9.94
N ARG A 360 -0.94 29.00 10.80
CA ARG A 360 0.32 28.64 11.48
C ARG A 360 1.29 27.91 10.56
N LEU A 361 0.78 27.08 9.65
CA LEU A 361 1.58 26.35 8.67
C LEU A 361 2.32 27.31 7.71
N VAL A 362 1.64 28.33 7.17
CA VAL A 362 2.29 29.35 6.32
C VAL A 362 3.16 30.35 7.09
N GLN A 363 3.10 30.34 8.43
CA GLN A 363 4.02 31.08 9.30
C GLN A 363 5.29 30.27 9.62
N GLY A 364 5.47 29.08 9.05
CA GLY A 364 6.63 28.21 9.29
C GLY A 364 6.67 27.58 10.68
N ARG A 365 5.53 27.52 11.38
CA ARG A 365 5.42 26.75 12.63
C ARG A 365 5.43 25.25 12.34
N GLY A 366 5.80 24.46 13.34
CA GLY A 366 5.63 23.01 13.30
C GLY A 366 4.15 22.63 13.16
N ILE A 367 3.87 21.53 12.46
CA ILE A 367 2.51 21.01 12.31
C ILE A 367 1.86 20.63 13.66
N ASP A 368 2.69 20.28 14.64
CA ASP A 368 2.32 20.01 16.04
C ASP A 368 1.92 21.29 16.80
N GLU A 369 2.67 22.38 16.61
CA GLU A 369 2.30 23.71 17.11
C GLU A 369 1.00 24.19 16.44
N ALA A 370 0.84 23.93 15.14
CA ALA A 370 -0.32 24.33 14.36
C ALA A 370 -1.61 23.60 14.79
N ILE A 371 -1.56 22.28 15.03
CA ILE A 371 -2.74 21.56 15.53
C ILE A 371 -3.07 21.94 16.97
N SER A 372 -2.08 22.12 17.86
CA SER A 372 -2.37 22.55 19.24
C SER A 372 -3.02 23.94 19.31
N LEU A 373 -2.61 24.87 18.45
CA LEU A 373 -3.31 26.15 18.33
C LEU A 373 -4.69 26.03 17.65
N ALA A 374 -4.87 25.16 16.67
CA ALA A 374 -6.18 24.91 16.08
C ALA A 374 -7.18 24.31 17.09
N ARG A 375 -6.72 23.38 17.96
CA ARG A 375 -7.48 22.87 19.11
C ARG A 375 -7.84 23.99 20.10
N TYR A 376 -6.89 24.89 20.40
CA TYR A 376 -7.14 26.08 21.23
C TYR A 376 -8.19 27.01 20.60
N ALA A 377 -8.13 27.25 19.29
CA ALA A 377 -9.08 28.09 18.55
C ALA A 377 -10.51 27.52 18.54
N ILE A 378 -10.67 26.18 18.48
CA ILE A 378 -11.97 25.54 18.72
C ILE A 378 -12.41 25.75 20.18
N ARG A 379 -11.54 25.39 21.15
CA ARG A 379 -11.90 25.36 22.57
C ARG A 379 -12.32 26.73 23.14
N PHE A 380 -11.68 27.80 22.67
CA PHE A 380 -11.99 29.18 23.07
C PHE A 380 -12.67 29.97 21.94
N GLY A 381 -13.23 29.26 20.96
CA GLY A 381 -13.95 29.80 19.81
C GLY A 381 -15.28 30.43 20.18
N LYS A 382 -15.87 31.17 19.24
CA LYS A 382 -17.07 32.00 19.47
C LYS A 382 -18.39 31.22 19.59
N GLN A 383 -18.42 29.96 19.19
CA GLN A 383 -19.62 29.11 19.18
C GLN A 383 -19.54 28.11 20.35
N PRO A 384 -20.34 28.27 21.43
CA PRO A 384 -20.20 27.44 22.63
C PRO A 384 -20.40 25.95 22.38
N ASP A 385 -21.37 25.60 21.53
CA ASP A 385 -21.76 24.20 21.31
C ASP A 385 -20.61 23.36 20.71
N SER A 386 -19.79 23.98 19.87
CA SER A 386 -18.64 23.33 19.22
C SER A 386 -17.33 23.42 20.04
N GLN A 387 -17.31 24.09 21.20
CA GLN A 387 -16.09 24.23 22.02
C GLN A 387 -15.55 22.92 22.61
N ARG A 388 -16.33 21.83 22.58
CA ARG A 388 -15.89 20.50 23.03
C ARG A 388 -15.21 19.68 21.92
N GLU A 389 -15.40 20.06 20.66
CA GLU A 389 -14.83 19.39 19.49
C GLU A 389 -13.32 19.62 19.33
N TRP A 390 -12.68 20.35 20.25
CA TRP A 390 -11.22 20.53 20.28
C TRP A 390 -10.45 19.19 20.41
N ILE A 391 -11.10 18.14 20.92
CA ILE A 391 -10.54 16.79 21.02
C ILE A 391 -10.59 16.03 19.68
N THR A 392 -11.32 16.54 18.69
CA THR A 392 -11.59 15.84 17.43
C THR A 392 -10.38 15.78 16.48
N PRO A 393 -9.60 16.86 16.25
CA PRO A 393 -8.44 16.79 15.37
C PRO A 393 -7.30 16.02 16.04
N VAL A 394 -6.86 14.91 15.43
CA VAL A 394 -5.69 14.11 15.85
C VAL A 394 -4.56 14.22 14.83
N LEU A 395 -3.33 14.48 15.31
CA LEU A 395 -2.12 14.52 14.49
C LEU A 395 -1.31 13.25 14.72
N TYR A 396 -1.06 12.53 13.62
CA TYR A 396 -0.08 11.47 13.55
C TYR A 396 1.14 11.93 12.76
N LEU A 397 2.34 11.64 13.26
CA LEU A 397 3.60 12.08 12.68
C LEU A 397 4.56 10.90 12.53
N ARG A 398 5.22 10.86 11.37
CA ARG A 398 6.31 9.92 11.04
C ARG A 398 7.65 10.65 10.81
N SER A 399 7.60 11.90 10.38
CA SER A 399 8.78 12.76 10.30
C SER A 399 9.32 13.09 11.70
N GLU A 400 10.65 13.18 11.84
CA GLU A 400 11.26 13.65 13.10
C GLU A 400 11.24 15.18 13.20
N ASP A 401 11.24 15.88 12.05
CA ASP A 401 10.93 17.32 11.98
C ASP A 401 9.43 17.55 11.79
N THR A 402 8.90 18.49 12.56
CA THR A 402 7.52 18.97 12.50
C THR A 402 7.31 20.06 11.44
N ARG A 403 8.38 20.66 10.91
CA ARG A 403 8.35 21.67 9.85
C ARG A 403 8.49 21.00 8.48
N LEU A 404 7.37 20.48 7.99
CA LEU A 404 7.29 19.71 6.74
C LEU A 404 7.62 20.51 5.47
N PHE A 405 7.57 21.84 5.55
CA PHE A 405 7.69 22.76 4.42
C PHE A 405 8.70 23.86 4.78
N LYS A 406 9.96 23.68 4.37
CA LYS A 406 11.04 24.66 4.54
C LYS A 406 11.15 25.53 3.27
N GLY A 407 11.57 26.79 3.39
CA GLY A 407 11.89 27.64 2.23
C GLY A 407 10.78 28.50 1.59
N THR A 408 9.57 28.58 2.17
CA THR A 408 8.43 29.32 1.56
C THR A 408 8.66 30.84 1.42
N THR A 409 9.23 31.25 0.28
CA THR A 409 9.36 32.64 -0.16
C THR A 409 8.66 32.82 -1.51
N ALA A 410 7.58 33.59 -1.51
CA ALA A 410 6.59 33.68 -2.59
C ALA A 410 6.95 34.67 -3.70
N ASN A 411 6.43 34.45 -4.93
CA ASN A 411 6.16 35.43 -6.01
C ASN A 411 5.77 34.73 -7.35
N TYR A 412 4.46 34.49 -7.57
CA TYR A 412 3.69 34.71 -8.82
C TYR A 412 4.11 33.95 -10.11
N ILE A 413 3.26 33.26 -10.88
CA ILE A 413 1.79 33.03 -10.86
C ILE A 413 1.53 31.55 -11.33
N ASP A 414 0.43 31.00 -11.88
CA ASP A 414 -0.72 31.43 -12.71
C ASP A 414 -2.04 30.74 -12.27
N TYR A 415 -3.18 31.02 -12.92
CA TYR A 415 -4.49 30.44 -12.61
C TYR A 415 -5.37 30.15 -13.84
N THR A 416 -5.87 28.92 -13.96
CA THR A 416 -6.98 28.57 -14.86
C THR A 416 -7.96 27.58 -14.20
N PRO A 417 -9.26 27.90 -14.09
CA PRO A 417 -10.31 26.92 -13.81
C PRO A 417 -10.81 26.29 -15.13
N ASP A 418 -11.14 24.99 -15.08
CA ASP A 418 -12.21 24.29 -15.82
C ASP A 418 -11.85 22.82 -16.10
N ARG A 419 -12.88 22.01 -16.39
CA ARG A 419 -12.78 20.57 -16.70
C ARG A 419 -11.77 20.15 -17.79
N PRO A 420 -11.48 20.90 -18.88
CA PRO A 420 -10.48 20.47 -19.87
C PRO A 420 -9.03 20.62 -19.37
N ALA A 421 -8.81 20.85 -18.07
CA ALA A 421 -7.55 20.51 -17.41
C ALA A 421 -7.36 18.99 -17.28
N ILE A 422 -8.41 18.23 -16.93
CA ILE A 422 -8.35 16.76 -16.79
C ILE A 422 -8.13 16.11 -18.16
N ASP A 423 -8.84 16.53 -19.21
CA ASP A 423 -8.62 15.96 -20.55
C ASP A 423 -7.28 16.40 -21.19
N ARG A 424 -6.63 17.45 -20.65
CA ARG A 424 -5.23 17.77 -20.96
C ARG A 424 -4.24 16.92 -20.14
N LEU A 425 -4.51 16.64 -18.87
CA LEU A 425 -3.72 15.72 -18.04
C LEU A 425 -3.75 14.29 -18.61
N LYS A 426 -4.92 13.73 -18.96
CA LYS A 426 -5.03 12.50 -19.77
C LYS A 426 -4.25 12.59 -21.09
N GLY A 427 -4.28 13.77 -21.71
CA GLY A 427 -3.55 14.05 -22.95
C GLY A 427 -2.04 14.19 -22.79
N GLN A 428 -1.51 14.35 -21.57
CA GLN A 428 -0.11 14.55 -21.21
C GLN A 428 0.51 13.34 -20.51
N LEU A 429 -0.24 12.65 -19.63
CA LEU A 429 0.18 11.39 -18.98
C LEU A 429 0.44 10.23 -19.98
N TYR A 430 0.04 10.40 -21.25
CA TYR A 430 0.32 9.50 -22.38
C TYR A 430 1.06 10.22 -23.54
N ARG A 431 1.74 11.35 -23.29
CA ARG A 431 2.57 12.06 -24.31
C ARG A 431 3.81 12.75 -23.77
N ASP A 432 3.78 13.25 -22.55
CA ASP A 432 4.97 13.69 -21.83
C ASP A 432 5.67 12.40 -21.34
N PRO A 433 6.86 12.04 -21.85
CA PRO A 433 7.65 10.97 -21.25
C PRO A 433 7.96 11.33 -19.79
N PRO A 434 8.22 10.34 -18.90
CA PRO A 434 8.66 10.63 -17.54
C PRO A 434 9.84 11.62 -17.60
N PRO A 435 9.82 12.70 -16.81
CA PRO A 435 10.58 13.92 -17.11
C PRO A 435 12.04 13.62 -17.33
N SER A 436 12.54 13.95 -18.53
CA SER A 436 13.90 13.68 -18.96
C SER A 436 14.89 14.22 -17.93
N SER A 437 15.60 13.29 -17.31
CA SER A 437 16.27 13.35 -16.01
C SER A 437 16.59 14.74 -15.42
N PRO A 438 15.74 15.28 -14.52
CA PRO A 438 16.19 16.28 -13.55
C PRO A 438 17.05 15.60 -12.47
N GLY A 439 18.26 15.17 -12.84
CA GLY A 439 19.30 14.74 -11.89
C GLY A 439 19.39 13.24 -11.56
N SER A 440 18.72 12.32 -12.26
CA SER A 440 18.87 10.88 -12.03
C SER A 440 20.18 10.30 -12.63
N SER A 441 21.33 10.81 -12.18
CA SER A 441 22.67 10.43 -12.64
C SER A 441 23.22 9.17 -11.97
N GLY A 442 22.35 8.25 -11.54
CA GLY A 442 22.70 6.99 -10.89
C GLY A 442 21.87 5.84 -11.43
N PRO A 443 22.44 4.62 -11.52
CA PRO A 443 21.71 3.45 -12.01
C PRO A 443 20.54 3.07 -11.08
N THR A 444 19.61 2.28 -11.60
CA THR A 444 18.59 1.57 -10.80
C THR A 444 19.26 0.86 -9.62
N ALA A 445 18.69 1.01 -8.43
CA ALA A 445 19.16 0.32 -7.24
C ALA A 445 18.60 -1.11 -7.23
N GLU A 446 19.44 -2.10 -7.53
CA GLU A 446 19.05 -3.51 -7.37
C GLU A 446 19.18 -3.92 -5.89
N ILE A 447 18.08 -4.44 -5.33
CA ILE A 447 18.06 -5.17 -4.07
C ILE A 447 17.93 -6.65 -4.45
N VAL A 448 18.95 -7.44 -4.13
CA VAL A 448 19.04 -8.85 -4.50
C VAL A 448 18.68 -9.73 -3.31
N VAL A 449 17.80 -10.70 -3.53
CA VAL A 449 17.44 -11.74 -2.56
C VAL A 449 17.76 -13.09 -3.18
N ALA A 450 18.95 -13.62 -2.89
CA ALA A 450 19.40 -14.91 -3.40
C ALA A 450 18.98 -16.05 -2.46
N ILE A 451 18.32 -17.08 -3.00
CA ILE A 451 17.87 -18.26 -2.25
C ILE A 451 18.61 -19.49 -2.75
N ARG A 452 19.18 -20.28 -1.84
CA ARG A 452 19.94 -21.51 -2.14
C ARG A 452 19.59 -22.64 -1.19
N ARG A 453 19.27 -23.82 -1.72
CA ARG A 453 18.99 -25.03 -0.93
C ARG A 453 20.27 -25.50 -0.22
N GLN A 454 20.20 -25.79 1.09
CA GLN A 454 21.36 -26.23 1.87
C GLN A 454 21.62 -27.74 1.81
N SER A 455 20.59 -28.57 1.62
CA SER A 455 20.69 -30.03 1.49
C SER A 455 19.60 -30.56 0.57
N ALA A 456 19.87 -31.62 -0.18
CA ALA A 456 18.88 -32.32 -0.98
C ALA A 456 17.87 -33.14 -0.13
N GLU A 457 18.17 -33.35 1.15
CA GLU A 457 17.39 -34.21 2.07
C GLU A 457 16.38 -33.42 2.92
N ALA A 458 16.36 -32.09 2.83
CA ALA A 458 15.44 -31.21 3.56
C ALA A 458 15.09 -29.97 2.73
N ASP A 459 13.87 -29.44 2.89
CA ASP A 459 13.44 -28.16 2.31
C ASP A 459 13.95 -26.95 3.13
N ARG A 460 15.25 -26.97 3.47
CA ARG A 460 15.93 -25.88 4.18
C ARG A 460 16.79 -25.06 3.22
N PHE A 461 16.59 -23.76 3.26
CA PHE A 461 17.19 -22.79 2.35
C PHE A 461 17.98 -21.73 3.12
N GLU A 462 19.09 -21.32 2.53
CA GLU A 462 19.80 -20.08 2.83
C GLU A 462 19.16 -18.96 2.02
N VAL A 463 18.89 -17.82 2.66
CA VAL A 463 18.51 -16.56 2.00
C VAL A 463 19.58 -15.51 2.26
N ARG A 464 20.07 -14.85 1.21
CA ARG A 464 21.02 -13.74 1.27
C ARG A 464 20.41 -12.49 0.68
N LEU A 465 20.33 -11.44 1.48
CA LEU A 465 19.97 -10.09 1.08
C LEU A 465 21.24 -9.30 0.77
N GLU A 466 21.42 -8.86 -0.47
CA GLU A 466 22.42 -7.86 -0.85
C GLU A 466 21.72 -6.58 -1.31
N THR A 467 22.07 -5.45 -0.71
CA THR A 467 21.58 -4.12 -1.08
C THR A 467 22.76 -3.22 -1.49
N PRO A 468 22.52 -2.03 -2.06
CA PRO A 468 23.59 -1.06 -2.36
C PRO A 468 24.37 -0.55 -1.13
N TRP A 469 23.93 -0.88 0.09
CA TRP A 469 24.51 -0.40 1.35
C TRP A 469 24.84 -1.52 2.34
N ASP A 470 23.97 -2.52 2.44
CA ASP A 470 23.93 -3.49 3.53
C ASP A 470 23.94 -4.92 2.95
N ARG A 471 24.42 -5.90 3.73
CA ARG A 471 24.31 -7.33 3.41
C ARG A 471 23.91 -8.11 4.65
N GLY A 472 23.08 -9.14 4.47
CA GLY A 472 22.66 -10.03 5.55
C GLY A 472 22.29 -11.41 5.01
N GLU A 473 22.42 -12.43 5.85
CA GLU A 473 22.04 -13.80 5.51
C GLU A 473 21.25 -14.45 6.66
N ALA A 474 20.35 -15.36 6.30
CA ALA A 474 19.52 -16.11 7.22
C ALA A 474 19.17 -17.48 6.62
N THR A 475 18.50 -18.33 7.38
CA THR A 475 18.00 -19.63 6.92
C THR A 475 16.53 -19.80 7.26
N PHE A 476 15.76 -20.38 6.35
CA PHE A 476 14.37 -20.77 6.58
C PHE A 476 14.13 -22.22 6.12
N GLU A 477 13.11 -22.85 6.69
CA GLU A 477 12.54 -24.10 6.18
C GLU A 477 11.24 -23.77 5.45
N LEU A 478 11.08 -24.27 4.22
CA LEU A 478 9.91 -23.96 3.40
C LEU A 478 8.70 -24.77 3.92
N PRO A 479 7.60 -24.13 4.37
CA PRO A 479 6.45 -24.86 4.88
C PRO A 479 5.85 -25.77 3.79
N ALA A 480 5.49 -27.01 4.15
CA ALA A 480 5.10 -28.05 3.19
C ALA A 480 3.89 -27.68 2.30
N MET A 481 3.04 -26.74 2.74
CA MET A 481 1.94 -26.18 1.94
C MET A 481 2.39 -25.42 0.69
N TYR A 482 3.63 -24.92 0.66
CA TYR A 482 4.23 -24.24 -0.49
C TYR A 482 5.10 -25.16 -1.38
N ALA A 483 5.43 -26.37 -0.90
CA ALA A 483 6.18 -27.36 -1.69
C ALA A 483 5.31 -28.08 -2.74
N ALA A 484 4.01 -28.17 -2.48
CA ALA A 484 3.01 -28.66 -3.44
C ALA A 484 2.49 -27.52 -4.35
N PRO A 485 2.03 -27.81 -5.58
CA PRO A 485 1.35 -26.81 -6.41
C PRO A 485 0.06 -26.31 -5.74
N MET A 486 -0.06 -25.00 -5.53
CA MET A 486 -1.29 -24.42 -4.98
C MET A 486 -2.40 -24.37 -6.04
N ILE A 487 -3.37 -25.27 -5.88
CA ILE A 487 -4.58 -25.30 -6.70
C ILE A 487 -5.60 -24.32 -6.10
N VAL A 488 -5.68 -23.11 -6.66
CA VAL A 488 -6.79 -22.19 -6.40
C VAL A 488 -8.06 -22.73 -7.09
N PRO A 489 -9.23 -22.80 -6.40
CA PRO A 489 -10.47 -23.28 -7.00
C PRO A 489 -10.94 -22.46 -8.21
N ASP A 490 -11.72 -23.11 -9.09
CA ASP A 490 -12.26 -22.52 -10.32
C ASP A 490 -13.07 -21.22 -10.07
N PRO A 491 -12.63 -20.05 -10.59
CA PRO A 491 -13.30 -18.77 -10.39
C PRO A 491 -14.64 -18.62 -11.14
N SER A 492 -15.03 -19.62 -11.97
CA SER A 492 -16.35 -19.66 -12.61
C SER A 492 -17.45 -20.29 -11.73
N GLY A 493 -17.07 -21.11 -10.74
CA GLY A 493 -17.80 -21.29 -9.47
C GLY A 493 -19.02 -22.21 -9.41
N VAL A 494 -19.02 -23.12 -8.42
CA VAL A 494 -20.21 -23.78 -7.84
C VAL A 494 -20.02 -23.82 -6.31
N GLU A 495 -21.14 -23.75 -5.55
CA GLU A 495 -21.21 -23.77 -4.06
C GLU A 495 -20.44 -22.66 -3.30
N ARG A 496 -21.11 -21.50 -3.16
CA ARG A 496 -20.80 -20.50 -2.12
C ARG A 496 -21.33 -20.96 -0.75
N ASP A 497 -20.55 -21.65 0.07
CA ASP A 497 -20.88 -21.78 1.50
C ASP A 497 -20.63 -20.44 2.21
N ARG A 498 -21.64 -19.95 2.94
CA ARG A 498 -21.64 -18.68 3.69
C ARG A 498 -20.87 -18.75 5.02
N ARG A 499 -19.99 -19.75 5.18
CA ARG A 499 -19.18 -19.99 6.39
C ARG A 499 -17.67 -19.90 6.12
N VAL A 500 -17.26 -19.79 4.87
CA VAL A 500 -15.84 -19.61 4.49
C VAL A 500 -15.42 -18.16 4.77
N PRO A 501 -14.23 -17.91 5.38
CA PRO A 501 -13.69 -16.57 5.52
C PRO A 501 -13.49 -15.84 4.18
N GLN A 502 -13.43 -14.51 4.20
CA GLN A 502 -13.18 -13.70 3.00
C GLN A 502 -11.78 -14.01 2.43
N PRO A 503 -11.61 -14.10 1.08
CA PRO A 503 -10.30 -14.38 0.47
C PRO A 503 -9.19 -13.45 0.95
N SER A 504 -9.52 -12.17 1.19
CA SER A 504 -8.63 -11.13 1.73
C SER A 504 -7.75 -11.58 2.91
N ASP A 505 -8.34 -12.21 3.92
CA ASP A 505 -7.61 -12.49 5.17
C ASP A 505 -6.57 -13.59 4.98
N HIS A 506 -6.83 -14.52 4.06
CA HIS A 506 -5.90 -15.59 3.71
C HIS A 506 -4.73 -15.07 2.87
N LEU A 507 -4.98 -14.17 1.92
CA LEU A 507 -3.93 -13.55 1.10
C LEU A 507 -3.04 -12.61 1.91
N ASP A 508 -3.62 -11.83 2.83
CA ASP A 508 -2.87 -10.95 3.74
C ASP A 508 -1.96 -11.76 4.68
N ALA A 509 -2.47 -12.81 5.32
CA ALA A 509 -1.70 -13.66 6.22
C ALA A 509 -0.60 -14.44 5.48
N MET A 510 -0.91 -15.03 4.32
CA MET A 510 0.07 -15.68 3.44
C MET A 510 1.19 -14.71 3.02
N GLY A 511 0.84 -13.46 2.69
CA GLY A 511 1.81 -12.44 2.31
C GLY A 511 2.74 -12.02 3.44
N GLU A 512 2.22 -11.92 4.67
CA GLU A 512 3.02 -11.63 5.88
C GLU A 512 3.91 -12.83 6.28
N GLU A 513 3.44 -14.07 6.10
CA GLU A 513 4.24 -15.29 6.29
C GLU A 513 5.40 -15.36 5.30
N LEU A 514 5.13 -15.24 3.99
CA LEU A 514 6.14 -15.25 2.94
C LEU A 514 7.19 -14.15 3.13
N PHE A 515 6.77 -12.96 3.60
CA PHE A 515 7.69 -11.87 3.95
C PHE A 515 8.59 -12.26 5.14
N SER A 516 8.03 -12.90 6.16
CA SER A 516 8.76 -13.31 7.36
C SER A 516 9.77 -14.43 7.09
N LEU A 517 9.51 -15.30 6.11
CA LEU A 517 10.44 -16.34 5.65
C LEU A 517 11.68 -15.78 4.95
N LEU A 518 11.52 -14.78 4.06
CA LEU A 518 12.65 -14.18 3.33
C LEU A 518 13.38 -13.08 4.12
N PHE A 519 12.68 -12.41 5.04
CA PHE A 519 13.19 -11.25 5.75
C PHE A 519 13.05 -11.39 7.28
N PRO A 520 13.63 -12.42 7.92
CA PRO A 520 13.67 -12.51 9.37
C PRO A 520 14.56 -11.40 9.97
N GLY A 521 14.12 -10.85 11.11
CA GLY A 521 14.92 -9.91 11.91
C GLY A 521 15.49 -8.72 11.12
N GLU A 522 16.81 -8.55 11.18
CA GLU A 522 17.53 -7.43 10.57
C GLU A 522 17.39 -7.37 9.05
N LEU A 523 17.14 -8.48 8.35
CA LEU A 523 16.96 -8.49 6.89
C LEU A 523 15.73 -7.66 6.48
N ALA A 524 14.64 -7.70 7.25
CA ALA A 524 13.47 -6.87 6.98
C ALA A 524 13.72 -5.40 7.24
N ASP A 525 14.45 -5.05 8.31
CA ASP A 525 14.74 -3.65 8.60
C ASP A 525 15.79 -3.07 7.63
N SER A 526 16.75 -3.88 7.13
CA SER A 526 17.65 -3.56 6.01
C SER A 526 16.92 -3.35 4.67
N LEU A 527 15.96 -4.23 4.34
CA LEU A 527 15.07 -4.01 3.19
C LEU A 527 14.31 -2.69 3.34
N ARG A 528 13.76 -2.42 4.54
CA ARG A 528 13.06 -1.16 4.85
C ARG A 528 14.01 0.06 4.76
N SER A 529 15.28 -0.07 5.13
CA SER A 529 16.35 0.95 4.92
C SER A 529 16.51 1.29 3.46
N SER A 530 16.70 0.25 2.66
CA SER A 530 17.06 0.37 1.26
C SER A 530 15.93 1.04 0.47
N ILE A 531 14.67 0.66 0.72
CA ILE A 531 13.49 1.32 0.14
C ILE A 531 13.38 2.79 0.53
N ALA A 532 13.66 3.13 1.79
CA ALA A 532 13.58 4.51 2.26
C ALA A 532 14.66 5.39 1.62
N ARG A 533 15.90 4.88 1.49
CA ARG A 533 17.02 5.57 0.86
C ARG A 533 16.81 5.78 -0.63
N THR A 534 16.47 4.73 -1.40
CA THR A 534 16.27 4.87 -2.85
C THR A 534 15.14 5.83 -3.20
N ARG A 535 14.05 5.82 -2.41
CA ARG A 535 12.94 6.78 -2.56
C ARG A 535 13.37 8.21 -2.24
N ALA A 536 14.18 8.44 -1.21
CA ALA A 536 14.73 9.75 -0.89
C ALA A 536 15.67 10.28 -2.00
N GLU A 537 16.41 9.39 -2.66
CA GLU A 537 17.22 9.69 -3.84
C GLU A 537 16.39 9.82 -5.15
N GLY A 538 15.06 9.63 -5.09
CA GLY A 538 14.17 9.64 -6.27
C GLY A 538 14.40 8.50 -7.27
N ARG A 539 15.25 7.53 -6.91
CA ARG A 539 15.74 6.47 -7.80
C ARG A 539 14.75 5.34 -7.97
N MET A 540 14.77 4.75 -9.16
CA MET A 540 14.15 3.47 -9.44
C MET A 540 14.86 2.35 -8.67
N THR A 541 14.09 1.38 -8.17
CA THR A 541 14.61 0.27 -7.34
C THR A 541 14.01 -1.03 -7.84
N SER A 542 14.79 -2.08 -7.98
CA SER A 542 14.27 -3.42 -8.31
C SER A 542 14.46 -4.37 -7.12
N LEU A 543 13.45 -5.19 -6.83
CA LEU A 543 13.59 -6.32 -5.92
C LEU A 543 13.75 -7.60 -6.77
N THR A 544 15.00 -8.05 -6.90
CA THR A 544 15.36 -9.22 -7.68
C THR A 544 15.48 -10.43 -6.77
N LEU A 545 14.50 -11.34 -6.84
CA LEU A 545 14.63 -12.68 -6.29
C LEU A 545 15.50 -13.53 -7.22
N ILE A 546 16.63 -14.05 -6.73
CA ILE A 546 17.47 -15.00 -7.45
C ILE A 546 17.27 -16.39 -6.86
N ALA A 547 16.82 -17.34 -7.66
CA ALA A 547 16.70 -18.75 -7.26
C ALA A 547 16.91 -19.65 -8.48
N ASP A 548 17.44 -20.85 -8.24
CA ASP A 548 17.40 -21.95 -9.21
C ASP A 548 17.00 -23.26 -8.51
N ASP A 549 15.78 -23.28 -7.98
CA ASP A 549 15.18 -24.44 -7.33
C ASP A 549 13.68 -24.53 -7.66
N PRO A 550 13.19 -25.65 -8.24
CA PRO A 550 11.79 -25.79 -8.63
C PRO A 550 10.78 -25.67 -7.46
N ALA A 551 11.18 -25.93 -6.21
CA ALA A 551 10.30 -25.69 -5.07
C ALA A 551 10.12 -24.17 -4.82
N ILE A 552 11.19 -23.40 -4.97
CA ILE A 552 11.19 -21.93 -4.82
C ILE A 552 10.46 -21.25 -5.99
N ASP A 553 10.49 -21.82 -7.19
CA ASP A 553 9.67 -21.36 -8.32
C ASP A 553 8.16 -21.47 -8.01
N ARG A 554 7.72 -22.54 -7.33
CA ARG A 554 6.32 -22.81 -6.97
C ARG A 554 5.75 -21.91 -5.86
N VAL A 555 6.58 -21.32 -5.00
CA VAL A 555 6.13 -20.32 -4.01
C VAL A 555 5.71 -19.01 -4.72
N PRO A 556 4.58 -18.36 -4.38
CA PRO A 556 4.08 -17.18 -5.07
C PRO A 556 4.61 -15.88 -4.45
N TRP A 557 5.92 -15.62 -4.56
CA TRP A 557 6.60 -14.45 -3.99
C TRP A 557 6.01 -13.08 -4.39
N GLU A 558 5.17 -13.03 -5.42
CA GLU A 558 4.36 -11.87 -5.77
C GLU A 558 3.50 -11.35 -4.60
N TYR A 559 3.07 -12.24 -3.69
CA TYR A 559 2.31 -11.90 -2.48
C TYR A 559 3.15 -11.36 -1.31
N LEU A 560 4.48 -11.19 -1.43
CA LEU A 560 5.32 -10.64 -0.35
C LEU A 560 4.75 -9.33 0.22
N ARG A 561 4.36 -9.31 1.50
CA ARG A 561 3.62 -8.20 2.13
C ARG A 561 4.28 -7.80 3.45
N ASP A 562 4.78 -6.56 3.53
CA ASP A 562 5.49 -6.06 4.71
C ASP A 562 4.52 -5.88 5.89
N PRO A 563 4.59 -6.68 6.98
CA PRO A 563 3.61 -6.65 8.07
C PRO A 563 3.59 -5.33 8.85
N LYS A 564 4.73 -4.60 8.91
CA LYS A 564 4.77 -3.28 9.56
C LYS A 564 3.95 -2.25 8.75
N ARG A 565 4.02 -2.33 7.40
CA ARG A 565 3.38 -1.37 6.47
C ARG A 565 1.99 -1.80 5.97
N ARG A 566 1.66 -3.09 6.00
CA ARG A 566 0.49 -3.72 5.36
C ARG A 566 0.41 -3.46 3.85
N LEU A 567 1.56 -3.49 3.17
CA LEU A 567 1.64 -3.30 1.72
C LEU A 567 2.30 -4.49 1.04
N PHE A 568 1.65 -5.00 0.00
CA PHE A 568 2.22 -5.97 -0.94
C PHE A 568 3.30 -5.27 -1.78
N LEU A 569 4.52 -5.80 -1.74
CA LEU A 569 5.69 -5.21 -2.40
C LEU A 569 5.52 -5.11 -3.92
N SER A 570 4.85 -6.10 -4.53
CA SER A 570 4.54 -6.14 -5.96
C SER A 570 3.53 -5.09 -6.43
N MET A 571 2.82 -4.41 -5.53
CA MET A 571 1.87 -3.34 -5.88
C MET A 571 2.50 -1.95 -5.97
N LEU A 572 3.80 -1.82 -5.67
CA LEU A 572 4.53 -0.55 -5.64
C LEU A 572 4.90 0.03 -7.04
N GLY A 573 4.24 -0.48 -8.10
CA GLY A 573 4.24 0.07 -9.45
C GLY A 573 5.55 -0.07 -10.22
N GLY A 574 5.58 0.49 -11.44
CA GLY A 574 6.69 0.33 -12.38
C GLY A 574 8.04 0.91 -11.93
N ARG A 575 8.08 1.74 -10.88
CA ARG A 575 9.33 2.24 -10.26
C ARG A 575 9.90 1.32 -9.18
N TRP A 576 9.14 0.31 -8.77
CA TRP A 576 9.53 -0.68 -7.77
C TRP A 576 9.26 -2.13 -8.25
N PRO A 577 9.76 -2.54 -9.44
CA PRO A 577 9.49 -3.86 -10.00
C PRO A 577 10.03 -5.00 -9.12
N PHE A 578 9.21 -6.04 -8.96
CA PHE A 578 9.61 -7.35 -8.44
C PHE A 578 9.96 -8.30 -9.61
N LEU A 579 11.11 -8.95 -9.54
CA LEU A 579 11.64 -9.85 -10.58
C LEU A 579 11.99 -11.22 -10.01
N ARG A 580 11.74 -12.29 -10.77
CA ARG A 580 12.38 -13.60 -10.58
C ARG A 580 13.50 -13.74 -11.61
N ARG A 581 14.75 -13.87 -11.15
CA ARG A 581 15.94 -14.06 -11.99
C ARG A 581 16.54 -15.45 -11.79
N ILE A 582 16.68 -16.20 -12.89
CA ILE A 582 17.34 -17.51 -12.90
C ILE A 582 18.77 -17.35 -13.44
N GLU A 583 19.76 -17.93 -12.76
CA GLU A 583 21.17 -17.91 -13.18
C GLU A 583 21.44 -18.95 -14.30
N SER A 584 20.85 -18.74 -15.48
CA SER A 584 21.04 -19.66 -16.62
C SER A 584 22.48 -19.59 -17.18
N PRO A 585 23.18 -20.74 -17.35
CA PRO A 585 24.49 -20.77 -18.02
C PRO A 585 24.41 -20.48 -19.52
N TRP A 586 23.21 -20.37 -20.08
CA TRP A 586 22.94 -20.10 -21.49
C TRP A 586 22.67 -18.61 -21.79
N GLN A 587 23.03 -17.69 -20.87
CA GLN A 587 22.94 -16.24 -21.10
C GLN A 587 23.69 -15.82 -22.38
N VAL A 588 22.93 -15.43 -23.41
CA VAL A 588 23.47 -14.81 -24.63
C VAL A 588 23.43 -13.29 -24.47
N PRO A 589 24.53 -12.54 -24.73
CA PRO A 589 24.52 -11.08 -24.73
C PRO A 589 23.47 -10.54 -25.73
N LEU A 590 22.42 -9.91 -25.20
CA LEU A 590 21.38 -9.32 -26.04
C LEU A 590 21.93 -8.14 -26.84
N ARG A 591 21.43 -8.00 -28.06
CA ARG A 591 21.55 -6.78 -28.85
C ARG A 591 20.25 -5.99 -28.74
N PRO A 592 20.31 -4.64 -28.76
CA PRO A 592 19.15 -3.79 -28.95
C PRO A 592 18.24 -4.30 -30.08
N VAL A 593 16.93 -4.31 -29.84
CA VAL A 593 15.95 -4.55 -30.89
C VAL A 593 15.83 -3.28 -31.75
N GLU A 594 16.32 -3.35 -32.99
CA GLU A 594 16.11 -2.29 -33.97
C GLU A 594 14.65 -2.28 -34.46
N PRO A 595 14.02 -1.10 -34.66
CA PRO A 595 12.65 -1.03 -35.14
C PRO A 595 12.45 -1.62 -36.57
N PRO A 596 11.28 -2.21 -36.88
CA PRO A 596 10.11 -2.32 -36.02
C PRO A 596 10.16 -3.52 -35.06
N LEU A 597 9.73 -3.30 -33.82
CA LEU A 597 9.50 -4.39 -32.87
C LEU A 597 8.40 -5.32 -33.39
N ARG A 598 8.76 -6.56 -33.72
CA ARG A 598 7.81 -7.59 -34.18
C ARG A 598 7.15 -8.34 -33.03
N ILE A 599 5.84 -8.18 -32.90
CA ILE A 599 4.97 -8.88 -31.96
C ILE A 599 4.10 -9.86 -32.76
N LEU A 600 4.13 -11.14 -32.41
CA LEU A 600 3.20 -12.15 -32.91
C LEU A 600 2.16 -12.42 -31.82
N PHE A 601 0.90 -12.08 -32.07
CA PHE A 601 -0.23 -12.52 -31.26
C PHE A 601 -0.78 -13.83 -31.84
N VAL A 602 -0.99 -14.82 -30.98
CA VAL A 602 -1.48 -16.14 -31.34
C VAL A 602 -2.68 -16.48 -30.46
N ASP A 603 -3.77 -16.86 -31.11
CA ASP A 603 -5.03 -17.24 -30.47
C ASP A 603 -5.47 -18.62 -30.95
N CYS A 604 -6.05 -19.43 -30.05
CA CYS A 604 -6.44 -20.81 -30.35
C CYS A 604 -7.76 -21.19 -29.65
N ASN A 605 -8.77 -21.58 -30.44
CA ASN A 605 -10.09 -22.05 -30.00
C ASN A 605 -10.40 -23.46 -30.54
N PRO A 606 -9.87 -24.54 -29.93
CA PRO A 606 -10.13 -25.92 -30.36
C PRO A 606 -11.62 -26.28 -30.32
N ARG A 607 -12.11 -26.97 -31.35
CA ARG A 607 -13.55 -27.24 -31.55
C ARG A 607 -14.20 -28.13 -30.49
N ASP A 608 -13.39 -28.88 -29.74
CA ASP A 608 -13.81 -29.81 -28.70
C ASP A 608 -13.60 -29.30 -27.28
N LEU A 609 -13.09 -28.08 -27.11
CA LEU A 609 -13.07 -27.34 -25.85
C LEU A 609 -14.20 -26.29 -25.79
N ARG A 610 -14.27 -25.54 -24.68
CA ARG A 610 -15.10 -24.33 -24.59
C ARG A 610 -14.50 -23.26 -25.51
N ARG A 611 -15.34 -22.33 -26.00
CA ARG A 611 -14.87 -21.15 -26.74
C ARG A 611 -14.54 -19.99 -25.80
N LEU A 612 -13.41 -19.32 -26.07
CA LEU A 612 -12.92 -18.11 -25.39
C LEU A 612 -13.10 -16.86 -26.29
N ASP A 613 -13.22 -15.69 -25.67
CA ASP A 613 -13.42 -14.38 -26.32
C ASP A 613 -12.08 -13.75 -26.81
N LEU A 614 -11.28 -14.53 -27.54
CA LEU A 614 -9.90 -14.16 -27.92
C LEU A 614 -9.84 -12.97 -28.89
N ASP A 615 -10.92 -12.70 -29.63
CA ASP A 615 -11.04 -11.51 -30.47
C ASP A 615 -11.02 -10.22 -29.63
N ARG A 616 -11.52 -10.26 -28.39
CA ARG A 616 -11.49 -9.13 -27.45
C ARG A 616 -10.07 -8.85 -26.93
N GLU A 617 -9.30 -9.88 -26.60
CA GLU A 617 -7.88 -9.72 -26.24
C GLU A 617 -7.08 -9.11 -27.39
N TRP A 618 -7.33 -9.56 -28.62
CA TRP A 618 -6.75 -8.99 -29.83
C TRP A 618 -7.14 -7.51 -30.04
N GLU A 619 -8.41 -7.14 -29.86
CA GLU A 619 -8.86 -5.74 -29.97
C GLU A 619 -8.18 -4.84 -28.95
N TRP A 620 -8.01 -5.28 -27.70
CA TRP A 620 -7.34 -4.49 -26.66
C TRP A 620 -5.81 -4.44 -26.81
N LEU A 621 -5.17 -5.46 -27.39
CA LEU A 621 -3.77 -5.37 -27.80
C LEU A 621 -3.59 -4.35 -28.95
N ARG A 622 -4.54 -4.29 -29.88
CA ARG A 622 -4.57 -3.24 -30.92
C ARG A 622 -4.86 -1.85 -30.36
N GLU A 623 -5.64 -1.73 -29.28
CA GLU A 623 -5.86 -0.47 -28.57
C GLU A 623 -4.58 0.01 -27.88
N ALA A 624 -3.85 -0.88 -27.20
CA ALA A 624 -2.58 -0.60 -26.51
C ALA A 624 -1.45 -0.12 -27.44
N LEU A 625 -1.60 -0.33 -28.75
CA LEU A 625 -0.66 0.03 -29.81
C LEU A 625 -1.23 1.08 -30.77
N ARG A 626 -2.42 1.64 -30.49
CA ARG A 626 -3.13 2.56 -31.38
C ARG A 626 -2.38 3.88 -31.53
N GLY A 627 -1.98 4.20 -32.76
CA GLY A 627 -1.32 5.46 -33.11
C GLY A 627 0.21 5.35 -33.19
N LEU A 628 0.79 4.20 -32.81
CA LEU A 628 2.17 3.86 -33.13
C LEU A 628 2.27 3.56 -34.65
N PRO A 629 3.32 4.03 -35.35
CA PRO A 629 3.52 3.70 -36.75
C PRO A 629 4.12 2.30 -36.94
N ASP A 630 3.77 1.64 -38.05
CA ASP A 630 4.30 0.32 -38.47
C ASP A 630 5.84 0.24 -38.52
N ALA A 631 6.52 1.39 -38.61
CA ALA A 631 7.98 1.51 -38.59
C ALA A 631 8.58 1.37 -37.18
N LEU A 632 7.79 1.50 -36.11
CA LEU A 632 8.21 1.31 -34.72
C LEU A 632 7.74 -0.03 -34.15
N VAL A 633 6.50 -0.44 -34.43
CA VAL A 633 5.94 -1.71 -33.97
C VAL A 633 5.17 -2.37 -35.10
N ARG A 634 5.41 -3.66 -35.33
CA ARG A 634 4.61 -4.51 -36.24
C ARG A 634 3.92 -5.59 -35.42
N LEU A 635 2.60 -5.65 -35.54
CA LEU A 635 1.74 -6.65 -34.89
C LEU A 635 1.18 -7.61 -35.95
N ASP A 636 1.61 -8.87 -35.90
CA ASP A 636 1.10 -9.97 -36.73
C ASP A 636 0.12 -10.83 -35.88
N ARG A 637 -0.97 -11.35 -36.47
CA ARG A 637 -1.92 -12.29 -35.82
C ARG A 637 -1.88 -13.66 -36.47
N LEU A 638 -1.92 -14.71 -35.67
CA LEU A 638 -2.06 -16.10 -36.10
C LEU A 638 -3.17 -16.80 -35.29
N THR A 639 -4.34 -16.96 -35.91
CA THR A 639 -5.52 -17.62 -35.33
C THR A 639 -5.52 -19.11 -35.63
N ASP A 640 -5.92 -19.91 -34.64
CA ASP A 640 -6.17 -21.35 -34.73
C ASP A 640 -5.04 -22.18 -35.38
N PRO A 641 -3.75 -22.01 -35.01
CA PRO A 641 -2.66 -22.67 -35.70
C PRO A 641 -2.40 -24.10 -35.25
N THR A 642 -1.85 -24.90 -36.16
CA THR A 642 -1.13 -26.15 -35.82
C THR A 642 0.30 -25.86 -35.35
N GLN A 643 0.95 -26.84 -34.69
CA GLN A 643 2.36 -26.71 -34.25
C GLN A 643 3.29 -26.32 -35.41
N ASP A 644 3.01 -26.85 -36.61
CA ASP A 644 3.80 -26.61 -37.82
C ASP A 644 3.63 -25.18 -38.38
N GLN A 645 2.45 -24.58 -38.17
CA GLN A 645 2.19 -23.18 -38.54
C GLN A 645 2.82 -22.21 -37.53
N LEU A 646 2.71 -22.51 -36.23
CA LEU A 646 3.38 -21.73 -35.17
C LEU A 646 4.90 -21.70 -35.37
N TYR A 647 5.52 -22.84 -35.68
CA TYR A 647 6.97 -22.92 -35.93
C TYR A 647 7.41 -21.96 -37.05
N ARG A 648 6.68 -21.96 -38.18
CA ARG A 648 6.98 -21.10 -39.34
C ARG A 648 6.86 -19.62 -39.00
N ALA A 649 5.79 -19.23 -38.30
CA ALA A 649 5.54 -17.84 -37.91
C ALA A 649 6.60 -17.32 -36.93
N LEU A 650 6.95 -18.11 -35.91
CA LEU A 650 8.01 -17.75 -34.95
C LEU A 650 9.40 -17.63 -35.62
N SER A 651 9.65 -18.45 -36.64
CA SER A 651 10.91 -18.46 -37.42
C SER A 651 11.12 -17.22 -38.30
N GLU A 652 10.12 -16.33 -38.45
CA GLU A 652 10.26 -15.11 -39.28
C GLU A 652 11.08 -13.97 -38.64
N GLY A 653 11.65 -14.18 -37.44
CA GLY A 653 12.34 -13.11 -36.70
C GLY A 653 11.39 -12.33 -35.77
N ILE A 654 10.52 -13.04 -35.05
CA ILE A 654 9.64 -12.46 -34.02
C ILE A 654 10.45 -12.10 -32.76
N HIS A 655 10.09 -11.01 -32.09
CA HIS A 655 10.73 -10.54 -30.85
C HIS A 655 9.87 -10.81 -29.61
N ILE A 656 8.56 -10.62 -29.71
CA ILE A 656 7.59 -10.95 -28.66
C ILE A 656 6.57 -11.95 -29.19
N PHE A 657 6.43 -13.09 -28.53
CA PHE A 657 5.40 -14.09 -28.79
C PHE A 657 4.34 -13.97 -27.68
N HIS A 658 3.13 -13.54 -28.04
CA HIS A 658 1.97 -13.53 -27.16
C HIS A 658 1.06 -14.70 -27.56
N PHE A 659 0.72 -15.57 -26.60
CA PHE A 659 -0.26 -16.64 -26.78
C PHE A 659 -1.46 -16.46 -25.83
N ALA A 660 -2.67 -16.53 -26.35
CA ALA A 660 -3.92 -16.49 -25.60
C ALA A 660 -4.80 -17.70 -25.99
N GLY A 661 -5.34 -18.42 -25.01
CA GLY A 661 -6.06 -19.67 -25.27
C GLY A 661 -5.98 -20.65 -24.11
N TYR A 662 -5.78 -21.93 -24.43
CA TYR A 662 -5.69 -23.00 -23.44
C TYR A 662 -4.26 -23.51 -23.24
N ASP A 663 -3.97 -23.83 -21.98
CA ASP A 663 -2.82 -24.61 -21.52
C ASP A 663 -3.16 -26.11 -21.43
N SER A 664 -2.12 -26.95 -21.45
CA SER A 664 -2.28 -28.41 -21.36
C SER A 664 -2.80 -28.91 -20.01
N ALA A 665 -2.54 -28.18 -18.92
CA ALA A 665 -3.00 -28.57 -17.58
C ALA A 665 -4.52 -28.41 -17.47
N TRP A 666 -5.10 -27.29 -17.89
CA TRP A 666 -6.54 -27.04 -17.91
C TRP A 666 -7.27 -28.05 -18.81
N ALA A 667 -6.83 -28.19 -20.06
CA ALA A 667 -7.49 -29.06 -21.04
C ALA A 667 -7.37 -30.55 -20.70
N SER A 668 -6.29 -30.98 -20.04
CA SER A 668 -6.13 -32.35 -19.52
C SER A 668 -6.70 -32.58 -18.11
N ARG A 669 -7.28 -31.56 -17.46
CA ARG A 669 -7.72 -31.58 -16.04
C ARG A 669 -6.61 -31.97 -15.06
N GLY A 670 -5.39 -31.48 -15.30
CA GLY A 670 -4.22 -31.72 -14.46
C GLY A 670 -3.60 -33.12 -14.59
N SER A 671 -3.96 -33.88 -15.64
CA SER A 671 -3.42 -35.23 -15.86
C SER A 671 -2.13 -35.26 -16.68
N VAL A 672 -1.71 -34.12 -17.27
CA VAL A 672 -0.44 -33.97 -18.00
C VAL A 672 0.19 -32.61 -17.69
N GLY A 673 1.53 -32.50 -17.80
CA GLY A 673 2.31 -31.32 -17.42
C GLY A 673 2.13 -30.08 -18.31
N GLU A 674 2.67 -28.94 -17.84
CA GLU A 674 2.49 -27.61 -18.46
C GLU A 674 2.97 -27.52 -19.93
N GLY A 675 2.33 -26.63 -20.69
CA GLY A 675 2.43 -26.55 -22.15
C GLY A 675 1.23 -25.81 -22.75
N LEU A 676 1.21 -25.67 -24.08
CA LEU A 676 0.17 -24.93 -24.81
C LEU A 676 -0.73 -25.86 -25.63
N VAL A 677 -1.99 -25.47 -25.84
CA VAL A 677 -2.93 -26.18 -26.71
C VAL A 677 -3.00 -25.52 -28.09
N LEU A 678 -2.64 -26.27 -29.12
CA LEU A 678 -2.75 -25.87 -30.53
C LEU A 678 -3.82 -26.73 -31.24
N LEU A 679 -3.93 -26.60 -32.56
CA LEU A 679 -4.81 -27.45 -33.36
C LEU A 679 -4.09 -28.65 -33.99
N ASP A 680 -4.80 -29.79 -34.05
CA ASP A 680 -4.50 -30.91 -34.95
C ASP A 680 -5.06 -30.68 -36.37
N GLU A 681 -4.89 -31.65 -37.27
CA GLU A 681 -5.42 -31.57 -38.65
C GLU A 681 -6.96 -31.59 -38.74
N ASP A 682 -7.66 -32.05 -37.69
CA ASP A 682 -9.13 -32.10 -37.57
C ASP A 682 -9.73 -30.85 -36.86
N ALA A 683 -8.87 -29.90 -36.45
CA ALA A 683 -9.17 -28.70 -35.66
C ALA A 683 -9.68 -29.00 -34.22
N ARG A 684 -9.10 -30.02 -33.59
CA ARG A 684 -9.22 -30.36 -32.16
C ARG A 684 -7.95 -29.99 -31.40
N HIS A 685 -7.96 -30.14 -30.08
CA HIS A 685 -6.78 -29.85 -29.25
C HIS A 685 -5.59 -30.80 -29.50
N ASP A 686 -4.42 -30.24 -29.82
CA ASP A 686 -3.11 -30.91 -29.73
C ASP A 686 -2.27 -30.27 -28.62
N PHE A 687 -1.47 -31.08 -27.92
CA PHE A 687 -0.71 -30.68 -26.74
C PHE A 687 0.78 -30.44 -27.05
N VAL A 688 1.19 -29.17 -27.04
CA VAL A 688 2.61 -28.78 -27.11
C VAL A 688 3.16 -28.60 -25.71
N TYR A 689 3.52 -29.72 -25.08
CA TYR A 689 4.17 -29.79 -23.76
C TYR A 689 5.47 -28.99 -23.69
N GLY A 690 5.87 -28.59 -22.48
CA GLY A 690 7.08 -27.81 -22.17
C GLY A 690 8.31 -28.22 -22.99
N ASP A 691 8.72 -29.48 -22.97
CA ASP A 691 9.88 -29.98 -23.74
C ASP A 691 9.78 -29.69 -25.25
N ARG A 692 8.59 -29.84 -25.85
CA ARG A 692 8.39 -29.52 -27.28
C ARG A 692 8.49 -28.02 -27.52
N LEU A 693 7.88 -27.21 -26.66
CA LEU A 693 7.90 -25.75 -26.79
C LEU A 693 9.30 -25.16 -26.55
N ILE A 694 10.06 -25.73 -25.62
CA ILE A 694 11.47 -25.44 -25.39
C ILE A 694 12.29 -25.74 -26.65
N ASN A 695 12.15 -26.94 -27.23
CA ASN A 695 12.84 -27.28 -28.49
C ASN A 695 12.41 -26.40 -29.68
N LEU A 696 11.16 -25.93 -29.70
CA LEU A 696 10.63 -24.98 -30.69
C LEU A 696 11.29 -23.59 -30.57
N ILE A 697 11.52 -23.13 -29.33
CA ILE A 697 11.89 -21.74 -29.02
C ILE A 697 13.39 -21.53 -28.82
N SER A 698 14.14 -22.48 -28.24
CA SER A 698 15.55 -22.30 -27.89
C SER A 698 16.50 -22.06 -29.08
N GLY A 699 16.05 -22.27 -30.33
CA GLY A 699 16.77 -21.88 -31.54
C GLY A 699 16.54 -20.44 -32.03
N LEU A 700 15.55 -19.72 -31.49
CA LEU A 700 15.03 -18.46 -32.04
C LEU A 700 15.81 -17.24 -31.53
N GLN A 701 16.96 -16.96 -32.12
CA GLN A 701 17.85 -15.84 -31.73
C GLN A 701 17.23 -14.43 -31.83
N SER A 702 16.06 -14.26 -32.45
CA SER A 702 15.29 -13.00 -32.45
C SER A 702 14.38 -12.85 -31.22
N LEU A 703 13.93 -13.95 -30.62
CA LEU A 703 12.91 -13.92 -29.59
C LEU A 703 13.49 -13.36 -28.28
N ARG A 704 12.71 -12.55 -27.59
CA ARG A 704 13.10 -11.84 -26.37
C ARG A 704 12.14 -12.15 -25.23
N LEU A 705 10.84 -12.07 -25.50
CA LEU A 705 9.78 -12.26 -24.54
C LEU A 705 8.74 -13.26 -25.05
N VAL A 706 8.34 -14.19 -24.18
CA VAL A 706 7.09 -14.95 -24.31
C VAL A 706 6.08 -14.41 -23.30
N VAL A 707 4.82 -14.25 -23.72
CA VAL A 707 3.69 -13.88 -22.86
C VAL A 707 2.58 -14.91 -23.06
N THR A 708 2.14 -15.58 -22.00
CA THR A 708 1.09 -16.61 -22.08
C THR A 708 -0.11 -16.23 -21.20
N ASN A 709 -1.18 -15.74 -21.85
CA ASN A 709 -2.50 -15.55 -21.24
C ASN A 709 -3.26 -16.90 -21.21
N THR A 710 -2.70 -17.86 -20.49
CA THR A 710 -3.26 -19.21 -20.28
C THR A 710 -3.04 -19.64 -18.84
N CYS A 711 -3.87 -20.52 -18.30
CA CYS A 711 -3.76 -20.93 -16.90
C CYS A 711 -2.40 -21.61 -16.64
N GLN A 712 -1.92 -21.55 -15.40
CA GLN A 712 -0.82 -22.39 -14.88
C GLN A 712 0.38 -22.53 -15.85
N THR A 713 0.94 -21.38 -16.27
CA THR A 713 2.18 -21.26 -17.06
C THR A 713 3.27 -20.45 -16.36
N GLY A 714 2.93 -19.69 -15.31
CA GLY A 714 3.87 -18.95 -14.46
C GLY A 714 4.55 -19.80 -13.39
N SER A 715 4.22 -21.09 -13.29
CA SER A 715 4.67 -22.03 -12.26
C SER A 715 5.86 -22.88 -12.72
N GLU A 716 5.79 -23.53 -13.89
CA GLU A 716 6.86 -24.43 -14.35
C GLU A 716 7.33 -24.10 -15.78
N LEU A 717 6.43 -23.70 -16.69
CA LEU A 717 6.73 -23.41 -18.10
C LEU A 717 7.60 -22.16 -18.27
N ALA A 718 7.20 -21.02 -17.67
CA ALA A 718 7.99 -19.78 -17.75
C ALA A 718 9.41 -19.93 -17.15
N PRO A 719 9.61 -20.53 -15.95
CA PRO A 719 10.95 -20.90 -15.48
C PRO A 719 11.73 -21.81 -16.43
N SER A 720 11.07 -22.84 -17.00
CA SER A 720 11.75 -23.82 -17.87
C SER A 720 12.20 -23.21 -19.20
N LEU A 721 11.38 -22.37 -19.83
CA LEU A 721 11.76 -21.62 -21.04
C LEU A 721 13.00 -20.74 -20.77
N VAL A 722 13.04 -20.05 -19.63
CA VAL A 722 14.16 -19.17 -19.24
C VAL A 722 15.43 -19.97 -18.92
N ARG A 723 15.32 -21.11 -18.22
CA ARG A 723 16.44 -22.05 -18.02
C ARG A 723 17.03 -22.47 -19.36
N SER A 724 16.19 -22.79 -20.34
CA SER A 724 16.57 -23.20 -21.70
C SER A 724 17.02 -22.06 -22.64
N GLY A 725 17.31 -20.87 -22.11
CA GLY A 725 17.97 -19.77 -22.84
C GLY A 725 17.05 -18.67 -23.35
N LEU A 726 15.74 -18.71 -23.05
CA LEU A 726 14.87 -17.56 -23.34
C LEU A 726 15.23 -16.37 -22.41
N PRO A 727 15.29 -15.12 -22.92
CA PRO A 727 15.64 -13.97 -22.07
C PRO A 727 14.59 -13.66 -21.01
N ALA A 728 13.29 -13.70 -21.35
CA ALA A 728 12.21 -13.61 -20.37
C ALA A 728 10.92 -14.31 -20.82
N ALA A 729 10.12 -14.73 -19.83
CA ALA A 729 8.76 -15.20 -20.01
C ALA A 729 7.83 -14.57 -18.95
N ILE A 730 6.63 -14.16 -19.37
CA ILE A 730 5.51 -13.87 -18.47
C ILE A 730 4.48 -14.97 -18.66
N GLY A 731 4.23 -15.75 -17.61
CA GLY A 731 3.18 -16.77 -17.58
C GLY A 731 2.22 -16.55 -16.41
N MET A 732 0.99 -17.03 -16.53
CA MET A 732 -0.02 -16.82 -15.50
C MET A 732 0.00 -17.94 -14.47
N ARG A 733 -0.06 -17.59 -13.19
CA ARG A 733 0.14 -18.53 -12.08
C ARG A 733 -1.10 -19.37 -11.75
N PHE A 734 -2.30 -18.85 -12.03
CA PHE A 734 -3.58 -19.45 -11.70
C PHE A 734 -4.54 -19.36 -12.90
N ALA A 735 -5.79 -19.81 -12.73
CA ALA A 735 -6.81 -19.72 -13.78
C ALA A 735 -7.24 -18.26 -13.98
N VAL A 736 -6.89 -17.66 -15.12
CA VAL A 736 -7.17 -16.25 -15.41
C VAL A 736 -8.55 -16.06 -15.99
N ARG A 737 -9.21 -14.97 -15.62
CA ARG A 737 -10.46 -14.52 -16.22
C ARG A 737 -10.19 -13.69 -17.47
N ASP A 738 -11.03 -13.84 -18.50
CA ASP A 738 -10.96 -13.13 -19.78
C ASP A 738 -10.80 -11.60 -19.58
N ASP A 739 -11.52 -11.02 -18.61
CA ASP A 739 -11.47 -9.60 -18.26
C ASP A 739 -10.13 -9.15 -17.64
N VAL A 740 -9.49 -9.99 -16.83
CA VAL A 740 -8.16 -9.74 -16.27
C VAL A 740 -7.07 -9.89 -17.33
N ALA A 741 -7.16 -10.90 -18.19
CA ALA A 741 -6.22 -11.10 -19.31
C ALA A 741 -6.25 -9.91 -20.29
N VAL A 742 -7.44 -9.42 -20.61
CA VAL A 742 -7.67 -8.17 -21.35
C VAL A 742 -7.02 -6.96 -20.66
N ARG A 743 -7.27 -6.75 -19.35
CA ARG A 743 -6.73 -5.57 -18.63
C ARG A 743 -5.21 -5.62 -18.50
N PHE A 744 -4.66 -6.79 -18.19
CA PHE A 744 -3.21 -7.03 -18.20
C PHE A 744 -2.60 -6.65 -19.55
N THR A 745 -3.14 -7.21 -20.64
CA THR A 745 -2.65 -6.98 -22.00
C THR A 745 -2.64 -5.51 -22.36
N LEU A 746 -3.75 -4.81 -22.10
CA LEU A 746 -3.85 -3.37 -22.37
C LEU A 746 -2.78 -2.57 -21.61
N VAL A 747 -2.68 -2.73 -20.30
CA VAL A 747 -1.76 -1.92 -19.48
C VAL A 747 -0.31 -2.28 -19.76
N PHE A 748 0.01 -3.57 -19.88
CA PHE A 748 1.38 -4.04 -20.11
C PHE A 748 1.93 -3.53 -21.45
N TYR A 749 1.23 -3.74 -22.57
CA TYR A 749 1.74 -3.29 -23.88
C TYR A 749 1.74 -1.77 -24.01
N LYS A 750 0.79 -1.06 -23.37
CA LYS A 750 0.77 0.40 -23.35
C LYS A 750 1.96 0.98 -22.57
N ALA A 751 2.25 0.46 -21.37
CA ALA A 751 3.44 0.85 -20.61
C ALA A 751 4.74 0.48 -21.35
N LEU A 752 4.79 -0.70 -21.96
CA LEU A 752 5.94 -1.19 -22.71
C LEU A 752 6.20 -0.36 -23.98
N MET A 753 5.19 0.24 -24.63
CA MET A 753 5.38 1.04 -25.85
C MET A 753 5.30 2.56 -25.65
N GLU A 754 4.19 3.10 -25.14
CA GLU A 754 4.01 4.56 -25.04
C GLU A 754 4.94 5.19 -23.99
N ASN A 755 5.04 4.57 -22.82
CA ASN A 755 5.88 5.10 -21.74
C ASN A 755 7.38 4.79 -21.97
N GLY A 756 7.71 4.00 -23.01
CA GLY A 756 9.06 3.50 -23.28
C GLY A 756 9.60 2.49 -22.25
N TRP A 757 8.77 2.01 -21.32
CA TRP A 757 9.22 1.18 -20.21
C TRP A 757 9.66 -0.21 -20.65
N ASP A 758 10.44 -0.84 -19.78
CA ASP A 758 10.95 -2.20 -19.93
C ASP A 758 10.00 -3.25 -19.30
N VAL A 759 10.28 -4.54 -19.49
CA VAL A 759 9.36 -5.65 -19.19
C VAL A 759 8.94 -5.72 -17.72
N ALA A 760 9.89 -5.67 -16.77
CA ALA A 760 9.54 -5.74 -15.34
C ALA A 760 8.77 -4.50 -14.83
N PRO A 761 9.16 -3.26 -15.19
CA PRO A 761 8.38 -2.05 -14.91
C PRO A 761 6.95 -2.07 -15.49
N ALA A 762 6.81 -2.49 -16.75
CA ALA A 762 5.51 -2.56 -17.41
C ALA A 762 4.58 -3.58 -16.74
N LEU A 763 5.12 -4.73 -16.29
CA LEU A 763 4.35 -5.70 -15.51
C LEU A 763 3.93 -5.14 -14.15
N ALA A 764 4.84 -4.50 -13.40
CA ALA A 764 4.51 -4.02 -12.05
C ALA A 764 3.39 -2.97 -12.04
N GLU A 765 3.29 -2.12 -13.07
CA GLU A 765 2.15 -1.21 -13.21
C GLU A 765 0.87 -1.94 -13.67
N ALA A 766 0.97 -2.96 -14.53
CA ALA A 766 -0.17 -3.80 -14.88
C ALA A 766 -0.77 -4.49 -13.65
N ARG A 767 0.06 -5.07 -12.76
CA ARG A 767 -0.39 -5.61 -11.47
C ARG A 767 -1.10 -4.55 -10.63
N LYS A 768 -0.45 -3.39 -10.43
CA LYS A 768 -1.00 -2.28 -9.65
C LYS A 768 -2.37 -1.78 -10.18
N LEU A 769 -2.54 -1.63 -11.49
CA LEU A 769 -3.81 -1.16 -12.07
C LEU A 769 -4.90 -2.23 -12.09
N ILE A 770 -4.57 -3.53 -12.20
CA ILE A 770 -5.55 -4.61 -12.00
C ILE A 770 -6.13 -4.53 -10.58
N ASN A 771 -5.28 -4.38 -9.55
CA ASN A 771 -5.76 -4.26 -8.17
C ASN A 771 -6.69 -3.05 -7.97
N LEU A 772 -6.23 -1.85 -8.37
CA LEU A 772 -6.92 -0.58 -8.10
C LEU A 772 -8.23 -0.42 -8.90
N GLU A 773 -8.38 -1.11 -10.03
CA GLU A 773 -9.54 -0.94 -10.93
C GLU A 773 -10.48 -2.15 -10.99
N MET A 774 -10.03 -3.35 -10.60
CA MET A 774 -10.80 -4.60 -10.68
C MET A 774 -10.99 -5.23 -9.29
N ASP A 775 -9.91 -5.63 -8.63
CA ASP A 775 -9.95 -6.30 -7.32
C ASP A 775 -10.63 -5.44 -6.25
N SER A 776 -10.39 -4.13 -6.25
CA SER A 776 -11.01 -3.18 -5.32
C SER A 776 -12.53 -3.02 -5.49
N LYS A 777 -13.07 -3.34 -6.68
CA LYS A 777 -14.48 -3.09 -7.03
C LYS A 777 -15.38 -4.31 -6.87
N ASN A 778 -14.82 -5.51 -6.79
CA ASN A 778 -15.59 -6.75 -6.63
C ASN A 778 -14.72 -7.88 -6.04
N PRO A 779 -15.09 -8.46 -4.88
CA PRO A 779 -14.36 -9.57 -4.25
C PRO A 779 -14.10 -10.80 -5.15
N SER A 780 -14.85 -11.02 -6.23
CA SER A 780 -14.59 -12.12 -7.18
C SER A 780 -13.33 -11.93 -8.04
N TYR A 781 -12.59 -10.84 -7.86
CA TYR A 781 -11.33 -10.56 -8.53
C TYR A 781 -10.13 -10.59 -7.58
N GLN A 782 -10.34 -10.72 -6.27
CA GLN A 782 -9.33 -10.46 -5.25
C GLN A 782 -8.10 -11.39 -5.35
N GLY A 783 -6.93 -10.79 -5.61
CA GLY A 783 -5.64 -11.46 -5.77
C GLY A 783 -5.22 -11.66 -7.23
N ASN A 784 -6.09 -11.34 -8.20
CA ASN A 784 -5.85 -11.58 -9.62
C ASN A 784 -4.67 -10.77 -10.17
N TRP A 785 -4.33 -9.64 -9.55
CA TRP A 785 -3.14 -8.87 -9.88
C TRP A 785 -1.82 -9.64 -9.72
N THR A 786 -1.76 -10.71 -8.91
CA THR A 786 -0.55 -11.55 -8.80
C THR A 786 -0.32 -12.46 -10.00
N TYR A 787 -1.36 -12.73 -10.79
CA TYR A 787 -1.38 -13.86 -11.70
C TYR A 787 -0.25 -13.80 -12.76
N PRO A 788 0.01 -12.68 -13.45
CA PRO A 788 1.09 -12.62 -14.42
C PRO A 788 2.46 -12.60 -13.70
N THR A 789 3.24 -13.65 -13.90
CA THR A 789 4.54 -13.91 -13.26
C THR A 789 5.66 -13.74 -14.28
N LEU A 790 6.52 -12.73 -14.10
CA LEU A 790 7.75 -12.57 -14.90
C LEU A 790 8.87 -13.43 -14.32
N VAL A 791 9.49 -14.22 -15.21
CA VAL A 791 10.77 -14.89 -14.98
C VAL A 791 11.74 -14.43 -16.07
N THR A 792 13.01 -14.17 -15.71
CA THR A 792 14.02 -13.71 -16.66
C THR A 792 15.41 -14.27 -16.36
N SER A 793 16.26 -14.37 -17.38
CA SER A 793 17.70 -14.60 -17.23
C SER A 793 18.50 -13.28 -17.30
N VAL A 794 17.85 -12.14 -17.55
CA VAL A 794 18.49 -10.84 -17.85
C VAL A 794 18.51 -9.95 -16.60
N PRO A 795 19.67 -9.39 -16.19
CA PRO A 795 19.75 -8.39 -15.13
C PRO A 795 18.87 -7.16 -15.43
N GLY A 796 18.08 -6.71 -14.45
CA GLY A 796 17.12 -5.61 -14.62
C GLY A 796 15.90 -5.90 -15.51
N ALA A 797 15.88 -7.03 -16.21
CA ALA A 797 14.95 -7.42 -17.28
C ALA A 797 14.99 -6.60 -18.58
N ASP A 798 16.11 -5.93 -18.92
CA ASP A 798 16.28 -5.20 -20.19
C ASP A 798 16.37 -6.15 -21.40
N VAL A 799 15.21 -6.68 -21.73
CA VAL A 799 14.97 -7.78 -22.66
C VAL A 799 14.81 -7.25 -24.09
N LEU A 800 14.54 -5.95 -24.24
CA LEU A 800 14.50 -5.27 -25.55
C LEU A 800 15.81 -4.53 -25.87
N GLY A 801 16.68 -4.30 -24.89
CA GLY A 801 17.99 -3.68 -25.06
C GLY A 801 17.90 -2.25 -25.58
N ARG A 802 16.86 -1.49 -25.17
CA ARG A 802 16.55 -0.20 -25.83
C ARG A 802 17.69 0.79 -25.65
N PRO A 803 18.09 1.54 -26.70
CA PRO A 803 19.00 2.66 -26.51
C PRO A 803 18.35 3.66 -25.55
N GLY A 804 19.12 4.10 -24.56
CA GLY A 804 18.66 5.07 -23.55
C GLY A 804 18.24 6.42 -24.17
N PRO A 805 17.67 7.34 -23.37
CA PRO A 805 16.97 8.55 -23.82
C PRO A 805 17.88 9.67 -24.40
N GLY A 806 18.92 9.30 -25.15
CA GLY A 806 19.83 10.18 -25.87
C GLY A 806 19.84 9.96 -27.40
N ILE A 807 18.85 9.25 -27.96
CA ILE A 807 18.61 9.22 -29.41
C ILE A 807 17.44 10.13 -29.76
N ASP A 808 17.80 11.30 -30.27
CA ASP A 808 16.92 12.37 -30.73
C ASP A 808 16.24 11.98 -32.06
N ARG A 809 14.90 11.82 -32.08
CA ARG A 809 14.07 11.66 -33.30
C ARG A 809 12.56 11.72 -33.06
#